data_AF-A0A1Y3MWX7-F1
#
_entry.id   AF-A0A1Y3MWX7-F1
#
_cell.length_a   1.000
_cell.length_b   1.000
_cell.length_c   1.000
_cell.angle_alpha   90.00
_cell.angle_beta   90.00
_cell.angle_gamma   90.00
#
_symmetry.space_group_name_H-M   'P 1'
#
loop_
_entity.id
_entity.type
_entity.pdbx_description
1 polymer ?
#
loop_
_entity_poly.entity_id
_entity_poly.type
_entity_poly.pdbx_seq_one_letter_code
_entity_poly.pdbx_strand_id
1 'polypeptide(L)'
;SPGKPGTIRHIKQNYINPCNPTKNKMRLSSHICRWHHVFPKSMEPTSNKATMKWKSLCTPACLPLTTDFFPKQDDLRDYYEEYTYALAPDDEYILYPENSDDSLNFTKRIDSLLKEMISQRLSKGFQLIISNITTSNAHMKQTNVSDNLINYNNNSVENRKFQNSFKDEAAWPQSLSKQQYYLSLGDHLHKLYYDSSRQNIEIKRYVRKLNYSTNPITYKCCIWPKSQDFYQTRTIIFKYPTLATYNWNYLDHFISGSQKDTADSLEFLSARFILIPLDTVPQNSTLLNPTNEQLDEEELRIAGFSKFIDIFEKLKWSQHNDKNDRDQSFNLKRSNRSNILRKIQFTTYSITSFTPNPLDLKRQIQLSESRHSHRRGSVQMMERLSKNSSIESIAHAMQHADGVPCRDRRWHFRVYERTFIGSDFVEWMIRSFHDIDTREEAVEFGNHLINKGMFEHVTKKHHFLDGFYFYRLRAEFSLPKDHPDRGAMRWFRTQKNNLQDSIDSFDDTDRLPFKLSQSLLIDVDPLQKSNRSEIATLHYDTVYNPMNCYHFQLHWLVCTARLIEDQLTSWSRFAERCGFKLVEAPYQQVQQYSNANPFQSISVIKLALSPPNIDLVFQQLESNLPYSNKAKSTLARADSTLTNNDNENKKNSLNENELLKYFGFVLDLESDHQFKYPVKYSYEKPENKNIQFVHRSGMAFVQI
;
A
#
# COMPACT_ATOMS: atom_id res chain seq x y z
N SER A 1 -5.02 -62.49 -55.08
CA SER A 1 -4.53 -63.13 -53.83
C SER A 1 -3.27 -62.42 -53.38
N PRO A 2 -2.87 -62.38 -52.09
CA PRO A 2 -3.58 -62.51 -50.80
C PRO A 2 -3.21 -61.36 -49.79
N GLY A 3 -3.83 -61.32 -48.60
CA GLY A 3 -3.18 -60.84 -47.37
C GLY A 3 -3.61 -59.48 -46.74
N LYS A 4 -4.48 -59.52 -45.73
CA LYS A 4 -4.48 -58.58 -44.57
C LYS A 4 -3.33 -59.01 -43.62
N PRO A 5 -2.63 -58.13 -42.86
CA PRO A 5 -3.21 -57.56 -41.63
C PRO A 5 -2.62 -56.19 -41.16
N GLY A 6 -3.25 -55.56 -40.16
CA GLY A 6 -2.59 -54.56 -39.30
C GLY A 6 -3.34 -53.24 -39.12
N THR A 7 -4.43 -53.26 -38.36
CA THR A 7 -5.03 -52.05 -37.76
C THR A 7 -4.03 -51.33 -36.85
N ILE A 8 -3.41 -50.27 -37.35
CA ILE A 8 -2.85 -49.22 -36.49
C ILE A 8 -4.02 -48.28 -36.18
N ARG A 9 -4.49 -48.32 -34.92
CA ARG A 9 -5.39 -47.30 -34.38
C ARG A 9 -4.64 -45.97 -34.41
N HIS A 10 -4.79 -45.20 -35.49
CA HIS A 10 -4.48 -43.79 -35.45
C HIS A 10 -5.39 -43.14 -34.41
N ILE A 11 -4.77 -42.69 -33.32
CA ILE A 11 -5.33 -41.77 -32.34
C ILE A 11 -5.98 -40.65 -33.15
N LYS A 12 -7.32 -40.60 -33.16
CA LYS A 12 -8.06 -39.49 -33.75
C LYS A 12 -7.67 -38.24 -32.96
N GLN A 13 -6.67 -37.52 -33.46
CA GLN A 13 -6.47 -36.12 -33.14
C GLN A 13 -7.77 -35.43 -33.52
N ASN A 14 -8.53 -35.00 -32.51
CA ASN A 14 -9.69 -34.15 -32.71
C ASN A 14 -9.17 -32.80 -33.24
N TYR A 15 -8.99 -32.71 -34.56
CA TYR A 15 -8.89 -31.44 -35.26
C TYR A 15 -10.23 -30.74 -35.08
N ILE A 16 -10.29 -29.84 -34.10
CA ILE A 16 -11.39 -28.90 -33.95
C ILE A 16 -11.36 -28.05 -35.22
N ASN A 17 -12.28 -28.31 -36.14
CA ASN A 17 -12.49 -27.47 -37.32
C ASN A 17 -13.35 -26.26 -36.87
N PRO A 18 -12.78 -25.05 -36.71
CA PRO A 18 -13.53 -23.89 -36.23
C PRO A 18 -14.62 -23.43 -37.22
N CYS A 19 -14.58 -23.92 -38.47
CA CYS A 19 -15.57 -23.63 -39.51
C CYS A 19 -16.65 -24.72 -39.66
N ASN A 20 -16.62 -25.78 -38.85
CA ASN A 20 -17.64 -26.82 -38.82
C ASN A 20 -17.97 -27.18 -37.36
N PRO A 21 -18.70 -26.31 -36.63
CA PRO A 21 -19.05 -26.57 -35.24
C PRO A 21 -19.84 -27.87 -35.17
N THR A 22 -19.37 -28.80 -34.34
CA THR A 22 -19.96 -30.12 -34.16
C THR A 22 -21.47 -30.00 -33.95
N LYS A 23 -22.28 -30.83 -34.63
CA LYS A 23 -23.74 -30.96 -34.41
C LYS A 23 -24.13 -31.42 -32.99
N ASN A 24 -23.16 -31.59 -32.10
CA ASN A 24 -23.37 -31.84 -30.69
C ASN A 24 -24.04 -30.61 -30.08
N LYS A 25 -25.32 -30.74 -29.71
CA LYS A 25 -25.97 -29.81 -28.78
C LYS A 25 -25.04 -29.70 -27.57
N MET A 26 -24.37 -28.55 -27.39
CA MET A 26 -23.59 -28.31 -26.18
C MET A 26 -24.56 -28.46 -25.01
N ARG A 27 -24.35 -29.47 -24.16
CA ARG A 27 -24.97 -29.47 -22.84
C ARG A 27 -24.47 -28.19 -22.18
N LEU A 28 -25.38 -27.31 -21.80
CA LEU A 28 -25.09 -26.05 -21.13
C LEU A 28 -24.39 -26.39 -19.80
N SER A 29 -23.06 -26.34 -19.80
CA SER A 29 -22.30 -26.39 -18.56
C SER A 29 -22.49 -25.08 -17.82
N SER A 30 -22.30 -25.10 -16.50
CA SER A 30 -22.36 -23.90 -15.67
C SER A 30 -21.51 -22.76 -16.26
N HIS A 31 -20.30 -23.05 -16.76
CA HIS A 31 -19.41 -22.11 -17.42
C HIS A 31 -19.98 -21.46 -18.69
N ILE A 32 -20.75 -22.21 -19.50
CA ILE A 32 -21.37 -21.69 -20.72
C ILE A 32 -22.53 -20.76 -20.35
N CYS A 33 -23.35 -21.12 -19.36
CA CYS A 33 -24.46 -20.27 -18.90
C CYS A 33 -24.00 -18.90 -18.37
N ARG A 34 -22.76 -18.78 -17.88
CA ARG A 34 -22.19 -17.49 -17.48
C ARG A 34 -22.19 -16.45 -18.61
N TRP A 35 -22.15 -16.89 -19.87
CA TRP A 35 -22.15 -16.04 -21.05
C TRP A 35 -23.50 -16.03 -21.78
N HIS A 36 -24.58 -16.49 -21.13
CA HIS A 36 -25.88 -16.73 -21.77
C HIS A 36 -26.40 -15.53 -22.57
N HIS A 37 -26.27 -14.32 -22.04
CA HIS A 37 -26.77 -13.10 -22.65
C HIS A 37 -25.97 -12.61 -23.87
N VAL A 38 -24.73 -13.09 -24.02
CA VAL A 38 -23.82 -12.68 -25.10
C VAL A 38 -23.86 -13.66 -26.26
N PHE A 39 -24.53 -14.81 -26.10
CA PHE A 39 -24.55 -15.81 -27.15
C PHE A 39 -25.16 -15.26 -28.45
N PRO A 40 -24.54 -15.61 -29.59
CA PRO A 40 -25.00 -15.15 -30.88
C PRO A 40 -26.43 -15.63 -31.13
N LYS A 41 -27.41 -14.71 -31.10
CA LYS A 41 -28.73 -14.98 -31.66
C LYS A 41 -28.57 -15.19 -33.16
N SER A 42 -29.13 -16.28 -33.69
CA SER A 42 -29.12 -16.53 -35.14
C SER A 42 -30.01 -15.47 -35.81
N MET A 43 -29.45 -14.67 -36.71
CA MET A 43 -30.24 -13.65 -37.42
C MET A 43 -31.19 -14.29 -38.44
N GLU A 44 -30.89 -15.51 -38.93
CA GLU A 44 -31.79 -16.35 -39.72
C GLU A 44 -31.45 -17.84 -39.53
N PRO A 45 -32.28 -18.60 -38.79
CA PRO A 45 -32.07 -20.05 -38.60
C PRO A 45 -32.12 -20.86 -39.91
N THR A 46 -32.72 -20.30 -40.95
CA THR A 46 -33.04 -20.96 -42.21
C THR A 46 -32.00 -20.74 -43.30
N SER A 47 -31.17 -19.69 -43.25
CA SER A 47 -30.32 -19.34 -44.39
C SER A 47 -28.90 -19.93 -44.37
N ASN A 48 -28.49 -20.63 -43.32
CA ASN A 48 -27.18 -21.32 -43.21
C ASN A 48 -25.95 -20.46 -43.58
N LYS A 49 -26.09 -19.13 -43.68
CA LYS A 49 -25.01 -18.22 -44.06
C LYS A 49 -24.20 -17.85 -42.82
N ALA A 50 -22.93 -18.27 -42.80
CA ALA A 50 -21.98 -17.82 -41.79
C ALA A 50 -21.68 -16.33 -41.99
N THR A 51 -22.31 -15.46 -41.20
CA THR A 51 -22.05 -14.01 -41.22
C THR A 51 -21.05 -13.63 -40.12
N MET A 52 -20.04 -12.82 -40.47
CA MET A 52 -19.05 -12.30 -39.51
C MET A 52 -19.72 -11.39 -38.47
N LYS A 53 -19.42 -11.59 -37.18
CA LYS A 53 -20.01 -10.82 -36.07
C LYS A 53 -19.12 -9.65 -35.64
N TRP A 54 -19.01 -8.64 -36.51
CA TRP A 54 -18.16 -7.46 -36.31
C TRP A 54 -18.36 -6.75 -34.96
N LYS A 55 -19.60 -6.61 -34.47
CA LYS A 55 -19.85 -5.98 -33.17
C LYS A 55 -19.14 -6.70 -32.02
N SER A 56 -19.18 -8.03 -31.98
CA SER A 56 -18.49 -8.79 -30.93
C SER A 56 -16.96 -8.74 -31.04
N LEU A 57 -16.42 -8.50 -32.26
CA LEU A 57 -14.98 -8.37 -32.50
C LEU A 57 -14.46 -6.96 -32.16
N CYS A 58 -15.22 -5.92 -32.50
CA CYS A 58 -14.83 -4.52 -32.28
C CYS A 58 -15.18 -4.02 -30.87
N THR A 59 -16.18 -4.63 -30.22
CA THR A 59 -16.63 -4.28 -28.86
C THR A 59 -16.73 -5.56 -28.03
N PRO A 60 -15.64 -5.98 -27.36
CA PRO A 60 -15.68 -7.19 -26.53
C PRO A 60 -16.70 -7.01 -25.42
N ALA A 61 -17.50 -8.05 -25.17
CA ALA A 61 -18.52 -8.01 -24.14
C ALA A 61 -17.89 -8.19 -22.75
N CYS A 62 -18.36 -7.40 -21.78
CA CYS A 62 -18.11 -7.69 -20.37
C CYS A 62 -18.85 -8.97 -19.96
N LEU A 63 -18.34 -9.67 -18.94
CA LEU A 63 -19.05 -10.78 -18.32
C LEU A 63 -20.42 -10.28 -17.82
N PRO A 64 -21.54 -10.94 -18.18
CA PRO A 64 -22.85 -10.57 -17.67
C PRO A 64 -22.90 -10.58 -16.14
N LEU A 65 -23.67 -9.69 -15.52
CA LEU A 65 -23.84 -9.70 -14.06
C LEU A 65 -24.81 -10.79 -13.57
N THR A 66 -25.54 -11.41 -14.49
CA THR A 66 -26.65 -12.31 -14.19
C THR A 66 -26.51 -13.64 -14.91
N THR A 67 -27.02 -14.71 -14.29
CA THR A 67 -27.08 -16.05 -14.85
C THR A 67 -28.41 -16.70 -14.49
N ASP A 68 -28.88 -17.61 -15.33
CA ASP A 68 -30.10 -18.40 -15.14
C ASP A 68 -29.80 -19.80 -14.57
N PHE A 69 -28.53 -20.14 -14.41
CA PHE A 69 -28.10 -21.46 -13.99
C PHE A 69 -28.14 -21.61 -12.47
N PHE A 70 -28.94 -22.57 -12.01
CA PHE A 70 -28.96 -23.05 -10.63
C PHE A 70 -28.83 -24.59 -10.63
N PRO A 71 -27.91 -25.19 -9.86
CA PRO A 71 -27.81 -26.65 -9.73
C PRO A 71 -29.10 -27.26 -9.16
N LYS A 72 -29.43 -28.50 -9.54
CA LYS A 72 -30.60 -29.18 -8.94
C LYS A 72 -30.34 -29.50 -7.47
N GLN A 73 -31.41 -29.68 -6.70
CA GLN A 73 -31.28 -29.98 -5.27
C GLN A 73 -30.50 -31.27 -5.00
N ASP A 74 -30.71 -32.30 -5.83
CA ASP A 74 -29.95 -33.56 -5.74
C ASP A 74 -28.48 -33.33 -6.07
N ASP A 75 -28.18 -32.51 -7.08
CA ASP A 75 -26.79 -32.17 -7.43
C ASP A 75 -26.07 -31.47 -6.27
N LEU A 76 -26.76 -30.57 -5.56
CA LEU A 76 -26.21 -29.87 -4.37
C LEU A 76 -25.90 -30.85 -3.23
N ARG A 77 -26.70 -31.90 -3.05
CA ARG A 77 -26.49 -32.92 -2.00
C ARG A 77 -25.31 -33.84 -2.34
N ASP A 78 -25.25 -34.30 -3.58
CA ASP A 78 -24.31 -35.33 -3.98
C ASP A 78 -22.92 -34.75 -4.29
N TYR A 79 -22.88 -33.65 -5.05
CA TYR A 79 -21.66 -33.11 -5.65
C TYR A 79 -21.12 -31.84 -5.02
N TYR A 80 -21.79 -31.27 -4.01
CA TYR A 80 -21.31 -30.05 -3.34
C TYR A 80 -21.07 -30.31 -1.84
N GLU A 81 -20.17 -29.51 -1.27
CA GLU A 81 -19.95 -29.37 0.16
C GLU A 81 -20.58 -28.06 0.63
N GLU A 82 -21.36 -28.12 1.70
CA GLU A 82 -22.07 -26.97 2.29
C GLU A 82 -21.29 -26.41 3.48
N TYR A 83 -21.03 -25.11 3.47
CA TYR A 83 -20.48 -24.35 4.58
C TYR A 83 -21.44 -23.22 4.95
N THR A 84 -21.71 -23.04 6.23
CA THR A 84 -22.62 -22.01 6.73
C THR A 84 -21.97 -21.19 7.83
N TYR A 85 -22.23 -19.89 7.84
CA TYR A 85 -21.88 -18.99 8.93
C TYR A 85 -22.88 -17.84 8.97
N ALA A 86 -22.94 -17.16 10.11
CA ALA A 86 -23.83 -16.03 10.33
C ALA A 86 -23.05 -14.82 10.80
N LEU A 87 -23.49 -13.65 10.35
CA LEU A 87 -22.84 -12.37 10.56
C LEU A 87 -23.80 -11.42 11.27
N ALA A 88 -23.47 -11.00 12.48
CA ALA A 88 -24.16 -9.87 13.10
C ALA A 88 -23.57 -8.58 12.52
N PRO A 89 -24.40 -7.62 12.05
CA PRO A 89 -23.88 -6.30 11.70
C PRO A 89 -23.27 -5.65 12.95
N ASP A 90 -22.01 -5.21 12.87
CA ASP A 90 -21.41 -4.45 13.97
C ASP A 90 -21.94 -3.02 13.95
N ASP A 91 -22.10 -2.41 15.14
CA ASP A 91 -22.47 -1.01 15.31
C ASP A 91 -21.40 -0.04 14.76
N GLU A 92 -20.23 -0.56 14.40
CA GLU A 92 -19.09 0.19 13.88
C GLU A 92 -18.92 0.16 12.33
N TYR A 93 -19.84 -0.47 11.57
CA TYR A 93 -19.82 -0.49 10.10
C TYR A 93 -19.59 0.88 9.42
N ILE A 94 -18.49 1.00 8.67
CA ILE A 94 -17.83 2.28 8.30
C ILE A 94 -18.29 2.86 6.94
N LEU A 95 -18.97 2.07 6.11
CA LEU A 95 -19.14 2.40 4.69
C LEU A 95 -20.23 3.41 4.34
N TYR A 96 -21.10 3.79 5.28
CA TYR A 96 -22.20 4.74 5.00
C TYR A 96 -22.34 5.76 6.16
N PRO A 97 -22.34 7.07 5.89
CA PRO A 97 -22.47 8.10 6.92
C PRO A 97 -23.84 8.04 7.59
N GLU A 98 -23.85 8.02 8.93
CA GLU A 98 -25.08 8.03 9.74
C GLU A 98 -25.72 9.42 9.73
N ASN A 99 -26.78 9.59 8.93
CA ASN A 99 -27.70 10.71 9.08
C ASN A 99 -28.89 10.24 9.93
N SER A 100 -28.86 10.60 11.22
CA SER A 100 -29.96 10.63 12.21
C SER A 100 -31.28 9.89 11.89
N ASP A 101 -31.47 8.71 12.50
CA ASP A 101 -32.72 8.12 13.07
C ASP A 101 -32.56 6.59 13.28
N ASP A 102 -32.51 6.14 14.54
CA ASP A 102 -31.95 4.84 14.97
C ASP A 102 -32.60 3.56 14.40
N SER A 103 -33.91 3.53 14.09
CA SER A 103 -34.58 2.28 13.63
C SER A 103 -34.56 2.11 12.10
N LEU A 104 -34.73 3.19 11.34
CA LEU A 104 -34.54 3.22 9.89
C LEU A 104 -33.06 3.01 9.53
N ASN A 105 -32.14 3.37 10.43
CA ASN A 105 -30.72 3.16 10.27
C ASN A 105 -30.33 1.69 10.31
N PHE A 106 -30.92 0.86 11.17
CA PHE A 106 -30.56 -0.55 11.25
C PHE A 106 -30.90 -1.33 9.96
N THR A 107 -32.12 -1.19 9.42
CA THR A 107 -32.47 -1.86 8.16
C THR A 107 -31.67 -1.33 6.98
N LYS A 108 -31.44 -0.01 6.92
CA LYS A 108 -30.56 0.58 5.89
C LYS A 108 -29.12 0.08 6.00
N ARG A 109 -28.61 -0.15 7.21
CA ARG A 109 -27.28 -0.72 7.47
C ARG A 109 -27.19 -2.16 6.98
N ILE A 110 -28.19 -2.99 7.30
CA ILE A 110 -28.28 -4.36 6.79
C ILE A 110 -28.32 -4.37 5.26
N ASP A 111 -29.18 -3.54 4.66
CA ASP A 111 -29.31 -3.44 3.20
C ASP A 111 -27.98 -3.01 2.57
N SER A 112 -27.29 -2.07 3.21
CA SER A 112 -25.98 -1.58 2.79
C SER A 112 -24.88 -2.63 2.91
N LEU A 113 -24.87 -3.42 3.98
CA LEU A 113 -23.94 -4.53 4.19
C LEU A 113 -24.19 -5.67 3.21
N LEU A 114 -25.45 -6.06 2.98
CA LEU A 114 -25.82 -7.04 1.97
C LEU A 114 -25.39 -6.60 0.57
N LYS A 115 -25.61 -5.32 0.23
CA LYS A 115 -25.18 -4.74 -1.03
C LYS A 115 -23.65 -4.81 -1.20
N GLU A 116 -22.89 -4.53 -0.14
CA GLU A 116 -21.43 -4.66 -0.14
C GLU A 116 -21.00 -6.13 -0.32
N MET A 117 -21.56 -7.05 0.47
CA MET A 117 -21.28 -8.49 0.36
C MET A 117 -21.54 -9.05 -1.04
N ILE A 118 -22.62 -8.59 -1.69
CA ILE A 118 -22.94 -8.92 -3.09
C ILE A 118 -21.91 -8.31 -4.02
N SER A 119 -21.57 -7.03 -3.84
CA SER A 119 -20.60 -6.31 -4.68
C SER A 119 -19.20 -6.96 -4.64
N GLN A 120 -18.73 -7.39 -3.47
CA GLN A 120 -17.48 -8.12 -3.28
C GLN A 120 -17.47 -9.48 -4.03
N ARG A 121 -18.61 -10.16 -4.07
CA ARG A 121 -18.74 -11.42 -4.83
C ARG A 121 -18.73 -11.14 -6.34
N LEU A 122 -19.44 -10.11 -6.79
CA LEU A 122 -19.45 -9.69 -8.19
C LEU A 122 -18.05 -9.26 -8.68
N SER A 123 -17.28 -8.54 -7.85
CA SER A 123 -15.91 -8.12 -8.19
C SER A 123 -14.96 -9.31 -8.36
N LYS A 124 -15.19 -10.41 -7.62
CA LYS A 124 -14.49 -11.70 -7.79
C LYS A 124 -15.10 -12.59 -8.88
N GLY A 125 -16.02 -12.08 -9.69
CA GLY A 125 -16.55 -12.72 -10.89
C GLY A 125 -17.83 -13.56 -10.69
N PHE A 126 -18.44 -13.55 -9.51
CA PHE A 126 -19.76 -14.17 -9.33
C PHE A 126 -20.81 -13.44 -10.16
N GLN A 127 -21.90 -14.12 -10.44
CA GLN A 127 -23.07 -13.59 -11.14
C GLN A 127 -24.31 -13.82 -10.29
N LEU A 128 -25.24 -12.87 -10.28
CA LEU A 128 -26.54 -13.00 -9.62
C LEU A 128 -27.40 -14.01 -10.37
N ILE A 129 -27.94 -14.97 -9.64
CA ILE A 129 -28.88 -15.93 -10.20
C ILE A 129 -30.25 -15.29 -10.19
N ILE A 130 -30.79 -15.01 -11.37
CA ILE A 130 -32.15 -14.51 -11.49
C ILE A 130 -33.07 -15.71 -11.68
N SER A 131 -33.88 -15.99 -10.68
CA SER A 131 -35.04 -16.86 -10.84
C SER A 131 -36.11 -16.09 -11.61
N ASN A 132 -36.61 -16.64 -12.72
CA ASN A 132 -37.73 -16.07 -13.49
C ASN A 132 -39.09 -16.18 -12.74
N ILE A 133 -39.11 -15.92 -11.43
CA ILE A 133 -40.28 -16.10 -10.57
C ILE A 133 -40.73 -14.74 -10.04
N THR A 134 -41.16 -13.86 -10.94
CA THR A 134 -41.97 -12.70 -10.56
C THR A 134 -42.91 -12.35 -11.70
N THR A 135 -44.05 -13.04 -11.78
CA THR A 135 -45.40 -12.54 -12.17
C THR A 135 -46.38 -13.67 -12.56
N SER A 136 -46.68 -14.61 -11.65
CA SER A 136 -47.87 -15.47 -11.87
C SER A 136 -48.62 -15.94 -10.62
N ASN A 137 -48.22 -15.60 -9.40
CA ASN A 137 -48.83 -16.17 -8.19
C ASN A 137 -49.32 -15.12 -7.17
N ALA A 138 -49.81 -13.95 -7.60
CA ALA A 138 -50.48 -12.99 -6.70
C ALA A 138 -51.98 -13.31 -6.46
N HIS A 139 -52.54 -14.33 -7.13
CA HIS A 139 -53.93 -14.74 -6.92
C HIS A 139 -54.09 -16.27 -6.91
N MET A 140 -53.70 -16.95 -5.83
CA MET A 140 -54.46 -18.10 -5.35
C MET A 140 -54.32 -18.20 -3.82
N LYS A 141 -55.47 -18.24 -3.16
CA LYS A 141 -55.64 -18.35 -1.71
C LYS A 141 -55.16 -19.71 -1.19
N GLN A 142 -54.60 -19.67 0.02
CA GLN A 142 -54.59 -20.69 1.08
C GLN A 142 -54.77 -22.16 0.67
N THR A 143 -53.73 -22.98 0.88
CA THR A 143 -53.81 -24.27 1.59
C THR A 143 -52.39 -24.70 2.03
N ASN A 144 -52.33 -25.39 3.16
CA ASN A 144 -51.12 -25.97 3.76
C ASN A 144 -50.49 -27.06 2.88
N VAL A 145 -49.22 -27.38 3.19
CA VAL A 145 -48.44 -28.62 2.94
C VAL A 145 -47.24 -28.49 1.98
N SER A 146 -46.07 -28.83 2.54
CA SER A 146 -44.79 -29.34 1.97
C SER A 146 -44.01 -28.57 0.90
N ASP A 147 -42.72 -28.35 1.19
CA ASP A 147 -41.57 -28.27 0.29
C ASP A 147 -41.88 -28.14 -1.22
N ASN A 148 -41.99 -26.89 -1.67
CA ASN A 148 -42.17 -26.57 -3.08
C ASN A 148 -40.89 -26.85 -3.88
N LEU A 149 -40.90 -27.99 -4.59
CA LEU A 149 -39.97 -28.38 -5.65
C LEU A 149 -39.81 -27.26 -6.70
N ILE A 150 -38.59 -26.73 -6.84
CA ILE A 150 -38.22 -25.85 -7.95
C ILE A 150 -37.85 -26.72 -9.15
N ASN A 151 -38.75 -26.85 -10.12
CA ASN A 151 -38.54 -27.65 -11.33
C ASN A 151 -37.82 -26.82 -12.42
N TYR A 152 -36.49 -26.85 -12.45
CA TYR A 152 -35.67 -26.26 -13.52
C TYR A 152 -35.62 -27.19 -14.75
N ASN A 153 -36.48 -26.94 -15.74
CA ASN A 153 -36.43 -27.62 -17.04
C ASN A 153 -35.33 -27.00 -17.93
N ASN A 154 -34.12 -27.57 -17.86
CA ASN A 154 -32.92 -27.15 -18.62
C ASN A 154 -32.87 -27.67 -20.07
N ASN A 155 -34.01 -27.86 -20.75
CA ASN A 155 -34.02 -28.38 -22.11
C ASN A 155 -34.46 -27.32 -23.13
N SER A 156 -33.50 -26.95 -24.00
CA SER A 156 -33.59 -26.16 -25.24
C SER A 156 -33.51 -24.63 -25.13
N VAL A 157 -32.60 -24.06 -25.92
CA VAL A 157 -32.34 -22.60 -26.07
C VAL A 157 -33.34 -21.94 -27.04
N GLU A 158 -34.09 -22.72 -27.81
CA GLU A 158 -34.83 -22.20 -28.98
C GLU A 158 -36.12 -21.44 -28.65
N ASN A 159 -36.67 -21.55 -27.44
CA ASN A 159 -37.97 -20.93 -27.10
C ASN A 159 -37.94 -19.87 -25.98
N ARG A 160 -36.77 -19.39 -25.55
CA ARG A 160 -36.68 -18.35 -24.52
C ARG A 160 -36.88 -16.96 -25.12
N LYS A 161 -38.13 -16.61 -25.41
CA LYS A 161 -38.55 -15.23 -25.66
C LYS A 161 -38.43 -14.46 -24.35
N PHE A 162 -37.31 -13.76 -24.15
CA PHE A 162 -37.26 -12.65 -23.19
C PHE A 162 -38.27 -11.60 -23.68
N GLN A 163 -39.36 -11.41 -22.94
CA GLN A 163 -40.15 -10.20 -23.10
C GLN A 163 -39.24 -9.03 -22.72
N ASN A 164 -39.02 -8.13 -23.67
CA ASN A 164 -38.34 -6.85 -23.46
C ASN A 164 -39.24 -5.91 -22.64
N SER A 165 -39.53 -6.27 -21.38
CA SER A 165 -40.04 -5.33 -20.38
C SER A 165 -38.89 -4.77 -19.55
N PHE A 166 -37.83 -4.29 -20.21
CA PHE A 166 -36.85 -3.39 -19.59
C PHE A 166 -37.36 -1.93 -19.67
N LYS A 167 -38.60 -1.73 -19.26
CA LYS A 167 -39.15 -0.40 -18.97
C LYS A 167 -39.65 -0.47 -17.53
N ASP A 168 -38.88 0.16 -16.64
CA ASP A 168 -39.26 0.61 -15.28
C ASP A 168 -38.98 -0.27 -14.04
N GLU A 169 -38.26 -1.39 -14.11
CA GLU A 169 -37.83 -2.16 -12.90
C GLU A 169 -36.30 -2.38 -12.78
N ALA A 170 -35.49 -1.40 -13.19
CA ALA A 170 -34.03 -1.41 -12.97
C ALA A 170 -33.61 -0.75 -11.64
N ALA A 171 -34.52 -0.69 -10.66
CA ALA A 171 -34.21 -0.23 -9.32
C ALA A 171 -33.93 -1.44 -8.43
N TRP A 172 -32.90 -1.36 -7.58
CA TRP A 172 -32.76 -2.30 -6.46
C TRP A 172 -34.09 -2.35 -5.69
N PRO A 173 -34.51 -3.53 -5.18
CA PRO A 173 -35.68 -3.61 -4.33
C PRO A 173 -35.54 -2.59 -3.19
N GLN A 174 -36.64 -1.94 -2.83
CA GLN A 174 -36.63 -0.82 -1.86
C GLN A 174 -36.08 -1.22 -0.48
N SER A 175 -36.01 -2.52 -0.19
CA SER A 175 -35.19 -3.08 0.89
C SER A 175 -34.64 -4.45 0.48
N LEU A 176 -33.32 -4.64 0.63
CA LEU A 176 -32.63 -5.89 0.26
C LEU A 176 -32.86 -6.99 1.29
N SER A 177 -33.01 -6.62 2.56
CA SER A 177 -33.14 -7.54 3.70
C SER A 177 -34.37 -8.45 3.64
N LYS A 178 -35.32 -8.16 2.75
CA LYS A 178 -36.55 -8.96 2.56
C LYS A 178 -36.40 -10.12 1.58
N GLN A 179 -35.27 -10.23 0.87
CA GLN A 179 -35.08 -11.23 -0.18
C GLN A 179 -33.87 -12.13 0.11
N GLN A 180 -33.82 -13.27 -0.57
CA GLN A 180 -32.67 -14.18 -0.57
C GLN A 180 -31.94 -14.03 -1.90
N TYR A 181 -30.62 -13.85 -1.85
CA TYR A 181 -29.78 -13.66 -3.02
C TYR A 181 -28.92 -14.89 -3.26
N TYR A 182 -28.95 -15.39 -4.49
CA TYR A 182 -28.09 -16.49 -4.93
C TYR A 182 -27.07 -15.96 -5.92
N LEU A 183 -25.80 -16.31 -5.72
CA LEU A 183 -24.68 -15.92 -6.57
C LEU A 183 -23.89 -17.14 -7.01
N SER A 184 -23.55 -17.23 -8.29
CA SER A 184 -22.78 -18.35 -8.85
C SER A 184 -21.48 -17.90 -9.51
N LEU A 185 -20.41 -18.67 -9.27
CA LEU A 185 -19.16 -18.64 -10.05
C LEU A 185 -19.01 -19.90 -10.91
N GLY A 186 -20.06 -20.72 -11.02
CA GLY A 186 -20.08 -21.99 -11.73
C GLY A 186 -19.92 -23.19 -10.81
N ASP A 187 -18.74 -23.36 -10.21
CA ASP A 187 -18.42 -24.39 -9.20
C ASP A 187 -18.67 -23.94 -7.75
N HIS A 188 -18.78 -22.63 -7.54
CA HIS A 188 -19.21 -22.04 -6.27
C HIS A 188 -20.61 -21.45 -6.38
N LEU A 189 -21.43 -21.68 -5.36
CA LEU A 189 -22.76 -21.08 -5.22
C LEU A 189 -22.89 -20.51 -3.80
N HIS A 190 -23.19 -19.22 -3.69
CA HIS A 190 -23.40 -18.55 -2.42
C HIS A 190 -24.86 -18.11 -2.30
N LYS A 191 -25.44 -18.34 -1.13
CA LYS A 191 -26.76 -17.87 -0.73
C LYS A 191 -26.58 -16.88 0.42
N LEU A 192 -27.16 -15.69 0.29
CA LEU A 192 -27.15 -14.62 1.27
C LEU A 192 -28.59 -14.22 1.61
N TYR A 193 -28.93 -14.13 2.89
CA TYR A 193 -30.21 -13.58 3.33
C TYR A 193 -30.12 -13.04 4.74
N TYR A 194 -30.97 -12.07 5.06
CA TYR A 194 -31.11 -11.56 6.42
C TYR A 194 -32.18 -12.36 7.16
N ASP A 195 -31.86 -12.87 8.35
CA ASP A 195 -32.81 -13.49 9.26
C ASP A 195 -33.27 -12.45 10.29
N SER A 196 -34.50 -11.96 10.12
CA SER A 196 -35.09 -10.97 11.02
C SER A 196 -35.30 -11.48 12.45
N SER A 197 -35.38 -12.81 12.66
CA SER A 197 -35.58 -13.39 13.98
C SER A 197 -34.31 -13.39 14.82
N ARG A 198 -33.16 -13.57 14.18
CA ARG A 198 -31.83 -13.60 14.80
C ARG A 198 -31.02 -12.31 14.62
N GLN A 199 -31.56 -11.36 13.86
CA GLN A 199 -30.92 -10.08 13.52
C GLN A 199 -29.51 -10.25 12.90
N ASN A 200 -29.32 -11.32 12.13
CA ASN A 200 -28.05 -11.61 11.48
C ASN A 200 -28.25 -11.88 9.98
N ILE A 201 -27.17 -11.74 9.22
CA ILE A 201 -27.11 -12.18 7.84
C ILE A 201 -26.61 -13.63 7.85
N GLU A 202 -27.39 -14.55 7.31
CA GLU A 202 -26.98 -15.95 7.15
C GLU A 202 -26.40 -16.18 5.75
N ILE A 203 -25.24 -16.82 5.71
CA ILE A 203 -24.49 -17.11 4.50
C ILE A 203 -24.37 -18.62 4.36
N LYS A 204 -24.80 -19.15 3.21
CA LYS A 204 -24.56 -20.56 2.84
C LYS A 204 -23.71 -20.61 1.58
N ARG A 205 -22.64 -21.40 1.62
CA ARG A 205 -21.71 -21.60 0.52
C ARG A 205 -21.74 -23.07 0.12
N TYR A 206 -22.00 -23.31 -1.16
CA TYR A 206 -21.90 -24.62 -1.77
C TYR A 206 -20.66 -24.62 -2.67
N VAL A 207 -19.72 -25.53 -2.39
CA VAL A 207 -18.49 -25.71 -3.17
C VAL A 207 -18.53 -27.06 -3.85
N ARG A 208 -18.40 -27.10 -5.17
CA ARG A 208 -18.46 -28.36 -5.91
C ARG A 208 -17.23 -29.23 -5.59
N LYS A 209 -17.45 -30.50 -5.27
CA LYS A 209 -16.41 -31.51 -5.11
C LYS A 209 -15.69 -31.70 -6.43
N LEU A 210 -14.36 -31.49 -6.43
CA LEU A 210 -13.53 -31.64 -7.61
C LEU A 210 -13.06 -33.08 -7.73
N ASN A 211 -13.36 -33.72 -8.85
CA ASN A 211 -12.96 -35.11 -9.14
C ASN A 211 -11.65 -35.18 -9.94
N TYR A 212 -10.95 -34.06 -10.12
CA TYR A 212 -9.72 -33.95 -10.90
C TYR A 212 -8.63 -33.26 -10.07
N SER A 213 -7.37 -33.48 -10.44
CA SER A 213 -6.23 -32.90 -9.74
C SER A 213 -6.15 -31.39 -9.95
N THR A 214 -5.97 -30.65 -8.86
CA THR A 214 -5.71 -29.19 -8.83
C THR A 214 -4.23 -28.86 -8.73
N ASN A 215 -3.35 -29.85 -8.92
CA ASN A 215 -1.91 -29.66 -8.84
C ASN A 215 -1.43 -28.63 -9.88
N PRO A 216 -0.49 -27.74 -9.53
CA PRO A 216 0.04 -26.76 -10.47
C PRO A 216 0.62 -27.41 -11.73
N ILE A 217 0.27 -26.87 -12.89
CA ILE A 217 0.75 -27.34 -14.19
C ILE A 217 1.96 -26.51 -14.59
N THR A 218 3.10 -27.18 -14.79
CA THR A 218 4.31 -26.53 -15.27
C THR A 218 4.37 -26.58 -16.80
N TYR A 219 4.42 -25.44 -17.45
CA TYR A 219 4.53 -25.30 -18.90
C TYR A 219 5.86 -24.64 -19.29
N LYS A 220 6.58 -25.26 -20.22
CA LYS A 220 7.80 -24.69 -20.78
C LYS A 220 7.50 -24.11 -22.17
N CYS A 221 7.77 -22.83 -22.35
CA CYS A 221 7.56 -22.10 -23.60
C CYS A 221 8.87 -21.50 -24.10
N CYS A 222 8.96 -21.27 -25.41
CA CYS A 222 10.05 -20.51 -26.02
C CYS A 222 9.51 -19.14 -26.42
N ILE A 223 10.05 -18.08 -25.83
CA ILE A 223 9.70 -16.69 -26.11
C ILE A 223 10.86 -16.07 -26.89
N TRP A 224 10.58 -15.26 -27.91
CA TRP A 224 11.61 -14.49 -28.62
C TRP A 224 11.52 -13.03 -28.19
N PRO A 225 12.40 -12.56 -27.28
CA PRO A 225 12.48 -11.15 -26.92
C PRO A 225 12.94 -10.32 -28.12
N LYS A 226 12.30 -9.17 -28.36
CA LYS A 226 12.68 -8.27 -29.47
C LYS A 226 14.13 -7.78 -29.39
N SER A 227 14.70 -7.69 -28.18
CA SER A 227 16.07 -7.24 -27.95
C SER A 227 17.14 -8.33 -28.11
N GLN A 228 16.76 -9.56 -28.43
CA GLN A 228 17.67 -10.70 -28.57
C GLN A 228 17.46 -11.38 -29.92
N ASP A 229 18.53 -12.00 -30.44
CA ASP A 229 18.49 -12.70 -31.74
C ASP A 229 18.06 -14.17 -31.62
N PHE A 230 17.71 -14.65 -30.42
CA PHE A 230 17.39 -16.05 -30.15
C PHE A 230 16.18 -16.23 -29.23
N TYR A 231 15.59 -17.43 -29.29
CA TYR A 231 14.51 -17.83 -28.39
C TYR A 231 15.05 -18.13 -26.99
N GLN A 232 14.38 -17.59 -25.97
CA GLN A 232 14.60 -17.90 -24.57
C GLN A 232 13.56 -18.92 -24.08
N THR A 233 14.02 -20.04 -23.53
CA THR A 233 13.16 -21.00 -22.85
C THR A 233 12.73 -20.44 -21.49
N ARG A 234 11.42 -20.41 -21.24
CA ARG A 234 10.83 -20.01 -19.94
C ARG A 234 9.92 -21.09 -19.40
N THR A 235 9.94 -21.23 -18.08
CA THR A 235 9.07 -22.15 -17.35
C THR A 235 8.03 -21.34 -16.58
N ILE A 236 6.76 -21.59 -16.87
CA ILE A 236 5.61 -20.93 -16.25
C ILE A 236 4.83 -21.98 -15.47
N ILE A 237 4.37 -21.62 -14.27
CA ILE A 237 3.58 -22.51 -13.43
C ILE A 237 2.15 -21.97 -13.37
N PHE A 238 1.23 -22.69 -14.00
CA PHE A 238 -0.20 -22.42 -13.93
C PHE A 238 -0.78 -23.08 -12.69
N LYS A 239 -1.14 -22.28 -11.69
CA LYS A 239 -1.83 -22.75 -10.48
C LYS A 239 -3.33 -22.81 -10.72
N TYR A 240 -4.01 -23.79 -10.14
CA TYR A 240 -5.47 -23.79 -10.11
C TYR A 240 -5.98 -22.56 -9.31
N PRO A 241 -7.09 -21.91 -9.69
CA PRO A 241 -7.54 -20.67 -9.07
C PRO A 241 -7.68 -20.75 -7.54
N THR A 242 -7.16 -19.75 -6.83
CA THR A 242 -7.21 -19.60 -5.36
C THR A 242 -8.60 -19.29 -4.81
N LEU A 243 -9.56 -18.96 -5.69
CA LEU A 243 -10.91 -18.54 -5.29
C LEU A 243 -11.69 -19.63 -4.55
N ALA A 244 -11.34 -20.90 -4.78
CA ALA A 244 -11.89 -22.03 -4.02
C ALA A 244 -11.49 -22.01 -2.53
N THR A 245 -10.31 -21.49 -2.24
CA THR A 245 -9.75 -21.37 -0.89
C THR A 245 -9.90 -19.96 -0.30
N TYR A 246 -10.57 -19.04 -1.00
CA TYR A 246 -10.74 -17.67 -0.51
C TYR A 246 -11.60 -17.64 0.77
N ASN A 247 -11.12 -16.91 1.78
CA ASN A 247 -11.74 -16.85 3.09
C ASN A 247 -12.90 -15.84 3.12
N TRP A 248 -14.03 -16.22 2.50
CA TRP A 248 -15.25 -15.41 2.48
C TRP A 248 -15.78 -15.07 3.87
N ASN A 249 -15.62 -15.98 4.83
CA ASN A 249 -16.04 -15.76 6.22
C ASN A 249 -15.28 -14.55 6.81
N TYR A 250 -13.95 -14.55 6.66
CA TYR A 250 -13.12 -13.44 7.13
C TYR A 250 -13.42 -12.14 6.40
N LEU A 251 -13.59 -12.16 5.07
CA LEU A 251 -13.96 -10.97 4.31
C LEU A 251 -15.27 -10.37 4.81
N ASP A 252 -16.30 -11.19 4.99
CA ASP A 252 -17.63 -10.73 5.40
C ASP A 252 -17.59 -10.15 6.84
N HIS A 253 -16.80 -10.72 7.75
CA HIS A 253 -16.54 -10.15 9.08
C HIS A 253 -15.67 -8.89 9.06
N PHE A 254 -14.76 -8.77 8.10
CA PHE A 254 -13.93 -7.58 7.93
C PHE A 254 -14.77 -6.41 7.43
N ILE A 255 -15.58 -6.62 6.38
CA ILE A 255 -16.45 -5.56 5.86
C ILE A 255 -17.55 -5.20 6.86
N SER A 256 -18.04 -6.12 7.72
CA SER A 256 -19.04 -5.78 8.74
C SER A 256 -18.50 -4.90 9.87
N GLY A 257 -17.18 -4.76 10.00
CA GLY A 257 -16.51 -4.05 11.10
C GLY A 257 -16.11 -4.94 12.28
N SER A 258 -16.57 -6.19 12.32
CA SER A 258 -16.31 -7.12 13.43
C SER A 258 -14.84 -7.55 13.52
N GLN A 259 -14.13 -7.56 12.39
CA GLN A 259 -12.71 -7.88 12.31
C GLN A 259 -11.95 -6.63 11.82
N LYS A 260 -11.00 -6.13 12.62
CA LYS A 260 -10.23 -4.92 12.30
C LYS A 260 -8.85 -5.19 11.70
N ASP A 261 -8.27 -6.35 11.98
CA ASP A 261 -6.99 -6.73 11.41
C ASP A 261 -7.14 -7.06 9.94
N THR A 262 -6.14 -6.71 9.13
CA THR A 262 -6.04 -7.14 7.74
C THR A 262 -5.32 -8.49 7.73
N ALA A 263 -6.06 -9.60 7.58
CA ALA A 263 -5.41 -10.90 7.38
C ALA A 263 -4.84 -11.04 5.97
N ASP A 264 -3.73 -11.77 5.88
CA ASP A 264 -3.04 -12.18 4.66
C ASP A 264 -3.96 -12.92 3.66
N SER A 265 -5.10 -13.46 4.13
CA SER A 265 -6.07 -14.14 3.25
C SER A 265 -6.92 -13.20 2.38
N LEU A 266 -6.93 -11.90 2.66
CA LEU A 266 -7.68 -10.92 1.88
C LEU A 266 -6.84 -10.40 0.72
N GLU A 267 -7.30 -10.66 -0.49
CA GLU A 267 -6.68 -10.17 -1.72
C GLU A 267 -7.18 -8.74 -2.01
N PHE A 268 -6.49 -7.74 -1.46
CA PHE A 268 -6.71 -6.33 -1.79
C PHE A 268 -6.26 -6.02 -3.22
N LEU A 269 -6.94 -5.07 -3.85
CA LEU A 269 -6.37 -4.37 -5.00
C LEU A 269 -5.31 -3.42 -4.46
N SER A 270 -4.09 -3.55 -4.97
CA SER A 270 -2.94 -2.80 -4.48
C SER A 270 -2.21 -2.13 -5.64
N ALA A 271 -1.82 -0.88 -5.43
CA ALA A 271 -0.98 -0.13 -6.36
C ALA A 271 0.18 0.51 -5.60
N ARG A 272 1.40 0.38 -6.15
CA ARG A 272 2.63 0.94 -5.59
C ARG A 272 2.98 2.23 -6.33
N PHE A 273 3.27 3.27 -5.57
CA PHE A 273 3.63 4.58 -6.10
C PHE A 273 4.96 5.06 -5.54
N ILE A 274 5.68 5.79 -6.38
CA ILE A 274 6.99 6.34 -6.05
C ILE A 274 7.05 7.83 -6.38
N LEU A 275 7.61 8.62 -5.48
CA LEU A 275 7.99 10.00 -5.72
C LEU A 275 9.46 10.04 -6.12
N ILE A 276 9.72 10.40 -7.37
CA ILE A 276 11.07 10.53 -7.91
C ILE A 276 11.51 11.99 -7.76
N PRO A 277 12.63 12.29 -7.07
CA PRO A 277 13.12 13.66 -6.95
C PRO A 277 13.57 14.22 -8.31
N LEU A 278 13.10 15.42 -8.64
CA LEU A 278 13.53 16.17 -9.82
C LEU A 278 14.80 16.98 -9.52
N ASP A 279 15.66 17.20 -10.53
CA ASP A 279 16.87 18.01 -10.37
C ASP A 279 16.55 19.47 -10.01
N THR A 280 15.51 20.00 -10.63
CA THR A 280 15.07 21.39 -10.49
C THR A 280 13.64 21.45 -9.97
N VAL A 281 13.42 22.25 -8.93
CA VAL A 281 12.10 22.59 -8.42
C VAL A 281 11.51 23.74 -9.26
N PRO A 282 10.24 23.67 -9.70
CA PRO A 282 9.63 24.76 -10.47
C PRO A 282 9.68 26.11 -9.70
N GLN A 283 10.29 27.13 -10.31
CA GLN A 283 10.59 28.42 -9.66
C GLN A 283 9.37 29.23 -9.19
N ASN A 284 8.17 28.97 -9.72
CA ASN A 284 6.94 29.74 -9.43
C ASN A 284 6.23 29.31 -8.13
N SER A 285 6.97 28.75 -7.17
CA SER A 285 6.39 28.08 -6.00
C SER A 285 6.53 28.93 -4.73
N THR A 286 5.82 30.06 -4.65
CA THR A 286 5.62 30.81 -3.38
C THR A 286 5.10 29.91 -2.24
N LEU A 287 4.47 28.78 -2.60
CA LEU A 287 4.07 27.71 -1.69
C LEU A 287 5.21 27.08 -0.87
N LEU A 288 6.44 27.05 -1.41
CA LEU A 288 7.57 26.33 -0.81
C LEU A 288 8.50 27.24 -0.01
N ASN A 289 8.48 28.54 -0.30
CA ASN A 289 9.37 29.52 0.32
C ASN A 289 8.60 30.79 0.74
N PRO A 290 7.79 30.71 1.80
CA PRO A 290 7.02 31.87 2.28
C PRO A 290 7.91 32.96 2.89
N THR A 291 9.12 32.61 3.36
CA THR A 291 10.06 33.52 4.03
C THR A 291 11.00 34.25 3.07
N ASN A 292 10.92 34.00 1.75
CA ASN A 292 11.80 34.55 0.72
C ASN A 292 13.31 34.35 1.00
N GLU A 293 13.69 33.32 1.75
CA GLU A 293 15.10 33.01 1.99
C GLU A 293 15.73 32.33 0.76
N GLN A 294 17.05 32.43 0.60
CA GLN A 294 17.74 31.74 -0.51
C GLN A 294 17.96 30.27 -0.18
N LEU A 295 16.92 29.45 -0.41
CA LEU A 295 16.96 28.00 -0.23
C LEU A 295 17.61 27.32 -1.44
N ASP A 296 18.39 26.27 -1.18
CA ASP A 296 18.88 25.42 -2.27
C ASP A 296 17.79 24.46 -2.80
N GLU A 297 18.04 23.82 -3.94
CA GLU A 297 17.08 22.92 -4.60
C GLU A 297 16.71 21.72 -3.71
N GLU A 298 17.61 21.26 -2.84
CA GLU A 298 17.33 20.15 -1.92
C GLU A 298 16.44 20.60 -0.76
N GLU A 299 16.72 21.75 -0.16
CA GLU A 299 15.91 22.38 0.87
C GLU A 299 14.49 22.67 0.36
N LEU A 300 14.36 23.18 -0.87
CA LEU A 300 13.06 23.37 -1.54
C LEU A 300 12.30 22.05 -1.72
N ARG A 301 12.98 20.97 -2.15
CA ARG A 301 12.36 19.64 -2.25
C ARG A 301 11.93 19.08 -0.89
N ILE A 302 12.72 19.27 0.16
CA ILE A 302 12.37 18.82 1.52
C ILE A 302 11.13 19.57 2.05
N ALA A 303 11.04 20.87 1.78
CA ALA A 303 9.84 21.66 2.06
C ALA A 303 8.64 21.16 1.24
N GLY A 304 8.84 20.87 -0.06
CA GLY A 304 7.82 20.30 -0.95
C GLY A 304 7.31 18.94 -0.48
N PHE A 305 8.22 18.06 -0.05
CA PHE A 305 7.89 16.77 0.51
C PHE A 305 7.01 16.92 1.76
N SER A 306 7.38 17.82 2.67
CA SER A 306 6.58 18.11 3.87
C SER A 306 5.15 18.51 3.51
N LYS A 307 4.98 19.39 2.52
CA LYS A 307 3.65 19.82 2.03
C LYS A 307 2.87 18.70 1.35
N PHE A 308 3.56 17.81 0.62
CA PHE A 308 2.94 16.65 0.00
C PHE A 308 2.39 15.68 1.05
N ILE A 309 3.15 15.38 2.10
CA ILE A 309 2.70 14.50 3.20
C ILE A 309 1.50 15.08 3.96
N ASP A 310 1.38 16.41 4.05
CA ASP A 310 0.20 17.04 4.65
C ASP A 310 -1.10 16.72 3.90
N ILE A 311 -1.05 16.34 2.61
CA ILE A 311 -2.22 15.86 1.86
C ILE A 311 -2.74 14.56 2.47
N PHE A 312 -1.85 13.63 2.83
CA PHE A 312 -2.25 12.35 3.42
C PHE A 312 -2.94 12.54 4.77
N GLU A 313 -2.50 13.51 5.58
CA GLU A 313 -3.16 13.82 6.85
C GLU A 313 -4.54 14.43 6.63
N LYS A 314 -4.71 15.30 5.62
CA LYS A 314 -6.01 15.91 5.27
C LYS A 314 -7.04 14.88 4.78
N LEU A 315 -6.57 13.83 4.11
CA LEU A 315 -7.42 12.74 3.61
C LEU A 315 -7.64 11.64 4.64
N LYS A 316 -7.02 11.74 5.83
CA LYS A 316 -7.19 10.75 6.89
C LYS A 316 -8.68 10.58 7.20
N TRP A 317 -9.15 9.33 7.10
CA TRP A 317 -10.50 8.98 7.50
C TRP A 317 -10.66 9.22 9.00
N SER A 318 -11.51 10.17 9.38
CA SER A 318 -11.90 10.40 10.77
C SER A 318 -13.27 9.75 10.98
N GLN A 319 -13.34 8.75 11.85
CA GLN A 319 -14.62 8.19 12.28
C GLN A 319 -15.44 9.29 12.98
N HIS A 320 -16.76 9.21 12.81
CA HIS A 320 -17.76 10.18 13.28
C HIS A 320 -17.45 10.77 14.67
N ASN A 321 -17.41 12.10 14.75
CA ASN A 321 -17.72 12.92 15.92
C ASN A 321 -17.40 12.30 17.30
N ASP A 322 -16.14 12.31 17.73
CA ASP A 322 -15.85 12.45 19.16
C ASP A 322 -16.35 13.84 19.60
N LYS A 323 -17.65 13.95 19.91
CA LYS A 323 -18.22 15.11 20.62
C LYS A 323 -17.53 15.32 21.98
N ASN A 324 -16.85 14.29 22.50
CA ASN A 324 -16.03 14.37 23.71
C ASN A 324 -14.60 14.92 23.46
N ASP A 325 -14.12 14.95 22.21
CA ASP A 325 -12.85 15.60 21.85
C ASP A 325 -13.03 17.03 21.36
N ARG A 326 -14.22 17.62 21.44
CA ARG A 326 -14.34 19.08 21.24
C ARG A 326 -13.50 19.84 22.28
N ASP A 327 -13.33 19.29 23.48
CA ASP A 327 -12.46 19.88 24.51
C ASP A 327 -10.96 19.56 24.30
N GLN A 328 -10.60 18.43 23.68
CA GLN A 328 -9.21 18.15 23.25
C GLN A 328 -8.83 18.87 21.95
N SER A 329 -9.81 19.24 21.11
CA SER A 329 -9.61 19.93 19.85
C SER A 329 -9.08 21.36 20.02
N PHE A 330 -9.27 21.98 21.18
CA PHE A 330 -8.67 23.30 21.46
C PHE A 330 -7.14 23.21 21.64
N ASN A 331 -6.60 22.07 22.08
CA ASN A 331 -5.15 21.87 22.19
C ASN A 331 -4.52 21.27 20.91
N LEU A 332 -5.25 20.45 20.14
CA LEU A 332 -4.75 19.93 18.86
C LEU A 332 -4.83 20.96 17.71
N LYS A 333 -5.73 21.95 17.77
CA LYS A 333 -5.78 23.06 16.79
C LYS A 333 -4.54 23.94 16.77
N ARG A 334 -3.65 23.84 17.78
CA ARG A 334 -2.38 24.59 17.82
C ARG A 334 -1.24 23.90 17.06
N SER A 335 -1.33 22.60 16.76
CA SER A 335 -0.30 21.87 16.00
C SER A 335 -0.71 21.69 14.54
N ASN A 336 -0.28 22.63 13.68
CA ASN A 336 -0.57 22.62 12.23
C ASN A 336 0.28 21.63 11.38
N ARG A 337 1.14 20.79 11.98
CA ARG A 337 1.98 19.82 11.22
C ARG A 337 1.38 18.42 11.28
N SER A 338 1.36 17.73 10.14
CA SER A 338 0.86 16.34 10.04
C SER A 338 1.53 15.40 11.05
N ASN A 339 0.71 14.60 11.74
CA ASN A 339 1.19 13.56 12.64
C ASN A 339 2.01 12.52 11.86
N ILE A 340 1.65 12.29 10.60
CA ILE A 340 2.39 11.43 9.67
C ILE A 340 3.83 11.90 9.53
N LEU A 341 4.05 13.18 9.23
CA LEU A 341 5.39 13.72 8.96
C LEU A 341 6.32 13.66 10.19
N ARG A 342 5.77 13.67 11.41
CA ARG A 342 6.55 13.45 12.64
C ARG A 342 7.05 12.02 12.78
N LYS A 343 6.35 11.06 12.19
CA LYS A 343 6.74 9.65 12.18
C LYS A 343 7.77 9.33 11.09
N ILE A 344 7.96 10.24 10.13
CA ILE A 344 8.94 10.10 9.06
C ILE A 344 10.30 10.62 9.53
N GLN A 345 11.32 9.77 9.41
CA GLN A 345 12.70 10.06 9.78
C GLN A 345 13.50 10.42 8.52
N PHE A 346 14.01 11.65 8.49
CA PHE A 346 14.87 12.13 7.41
C PHE A 346 16.30 11.63 7.61
N THR A 347 16.92 11.13 6.55
CA THR A 347 18.28 10.58 6.58
C THR A 347 18.99 10.78 5.25
N THR A 348 20.32 10.82 5.28
CA THR A 348 21.16 10.76 4.07
C THR A 348 21.86 9.41 3.90
N TYR A 349 21.63 8.47 4.83
CA TYR A 349 22.12 7.10 4.75
C TYR A 349 21.34 6.26 3.74
N SER A 350 21.96 5.19 3.24
CA SER A 350 21.19 4.09 2.63
C SER A 350 20.22 3.53 3.65
N ILE A 351 19.07 3.03 3.22
CA ILE A 351 18.04 2.63 4.18
C ILE A 351 18.48 1.41 4.98
N THR A 352 19.20 0.49 4.35
CA THR A 352 19.89 -0.66 4.97
C THR A 352 20.93 -0.29 6.02
N SER A 353 21.60 0.86 5.86
CA SER A 353 22.56 1.36 6.85
C SER A 353 21.89 2.14 7.98
N PHE A 354 20.71 2.71 7.72
CA PHE A 354 19.96 3.49 8.69
C PHE A 354 19.23 2.62 9.72
N THR A 355 18.81 1.40 9.37
CA THR A 355 18.04 0.53 10.27
C THR A 355 18.76 0.34 11.62
N PRO A 356 18.20 0.87 12.72
CA PRO A 356 18.83 0.80 14.03
C PRO A 356 18.83 -0.64 14.54
N ASN A 357 19.79 -0.95 15.41
CA ASN A 357 19.81 -2.23 16.12
C ASN A 357 18.50 -2.42 16.91
N PRO A 358 17.86 -3.61 16.89
CA PRO A 358 16.66 -3.91 17.67
C PRO A 358 16.74 -3.53 19.16
N LEU A 359 17.91 -3.64 19.79
CA LEU A 359 18.14 -3.22 21.18
C LEU A 359 18.04 -1.70 21.36
N ASP A 360 18.59 -0.96 20.40
CA ASP A 360 18.49 0.50 20.35
C ASP A 360 17.04 0.95 20.09
N LEU A 361 16.30 0.19 19.27
CA LEU A 361 14.88 0.41 19.02
C LEU A 361 14.00 0.11 20.25
N LYS A 362 14.25 -0.98 20.97
CA LYS A 362 13.54 -1.29 22.24
C LYS A 362 13.76 -0.16 23.26
N ARG A 363 14.99 0.37 23.34
CA ARG A 363 15.30 1.56 24.14
C ARG A 363 14.59 2.83 23.64
N GLN A 364 14.47 3.05 22.32
CA GLN A 364 13.67 4.15 21.75
C GLN A 364 12.24 4.09 22.25
N ILE A 365 11.62 2.93 22.10
CA ILE A 365 10.20 2.72 22.39
C ILE A 365 9.97 2.93 23.89
N GLN A 366 10.76 2.30 24.75
CA GLN A 366 10.62 2.42 26.20
C GLN A 366 10.81 3.87 26.70
N LEU A 367 11.74 4.64 26.11
CA LEU A 367 11.92 6.07 26.41
C LEU A 367 10.77 6.93 25.86
N SER A 368 10.21 6.59 24.71
CA SER A 368 9.04 7.28 24.14
C SER A 368 7.76 6.97 24.91
N GLU A 369 7.58 5.74 25.40
CA GLU A 369 6.45 5.29 26.20
C GLU A 369 6.49 5.89 27.60
N SER A 370 7.68 6.03 28.21
CA SER A 370 7.83 6.77 29.47
C SER A 370 7.62 8.28 29.32
N ARG A 371 7.85 8.86 28.13
CA ARG A 371 7.39 10.23 27.79
C ARG A 371 5.89 10.31 27.51
N HIS A 372 5.25 9.20 27.12
CA HIS A 372 3.81 9.13 26.86
C HIS A 372 2.99 8.76 28.10
N SER A 373 3.55 8.06 29.10
CA SER A 373 2.88 7.81 30.39
C SER A 373 2.70 9.09 31.21
N HIS A 374 3.60 10.07 31.08
CA HIS A 374 3.45 11.42 31.63
C HIS A 374 2.43 12.29 30.87
N ARG A 375 1.75 11.79 29.82
CA ARG A 375 0.66 12.51 29.15
C ARG A 375 -0.67 12.51 29.94
N ARG A 376 -0.80 11.77 31.05
CA ARG A 376 -2.07 11.64 31.79
C ARG A 376 -2.02 11.90 33.30
N GLY A 377 -0.88 12.29 33.86
CA GLY A 377 -0.80 12.66 35.27
C GLY A 377 0.41 13.52 35.54
N SER A 378 0.19 14.65 36.21
CA SER A 378 1.17 15.65 36.66
C SER A 378 1.96 16.38 35.57
N VAL A 379 1.28 17.31 34.87
CA VAL A 379 1.93 18.61 34.60
C VAL A 379 1.96 19.33 35.94
N GLN A 380 2.98 19.10 36.76
CA GLN A 380 3.37 20.16 37.69
C GLN A 380 3.83 21.30 36.79
N MET A 381 3.01 22.35 36.81
CA MET A 381 3.12 23.59 36.07
C MET A 381 4.52 24.18 36.29
N MET A 382 5.48 23.86 35.42
CA MET A 382 6.51 24.84 35.10
C MET A 382 5.75 26.09 34.68
N GLU A 383 6.01 27.23 35.31
CA GLU A 383 5.48 28.52 34.87
C GLU A 383 5.61 28.59 33.35
N ARG A 384 4.47 28.70 32.64
CA ARG A 384 4.47 28.74 31.17
C ARG A 384 5.37 29.91 30.76
N LEU A 385 6.38 29.62 29.94
CA LEU A 385 7.33 30.62 29.49
C LEU A 385 6.60 31.76 28.75
N SER A 386 7.23 32.92 28.70
CA SER A 386 6.75 34.08 27.94
C SER A 386 7.85 34.59 27.01
N LYS A 387 7.49 35.38 26.00
CA LYS A 387 8.44 36.12 25.15
C LYS A 387 9.39 37.03 25.97
N ASN A 388 9.01 37.38 27.19
CA ASN A 388 9.79 38.21 28.13
C ASN A 388 10.70 37.40 29.07
N SER A 389 10.62 36.07 29.06
CA SER A 389 11.49 35.21 29.87
C SER A 389 12.96 35.39 29.47
N SER A 390 13.88 35.26 30.44
CA SER A 390 15.31 35.41 30.16
C SER A 390 15.81 34.32 29.22
N ILE A 391 16.83 34.64 28.41
CA ILE A 391 17.39 33.72 27.40
C ILE A 391 17.93 32.46 28.07
N GLU A 392 18.54 32.62 29.26
CA GLU A 392 19.09 31.54 30.07
C GLU A 392 18.00 30.59 30.55
N SER A 393 16.85 31.13 30.99
CA SER A 393 15.71 30.34 31.44
C SER A 393 15.11 29.52 30.29
N ILE A 394 14.97 30.14 29.11
CA ILE A 394 14.48 29.46 27.89
C ILE A 394 15.47 28.37 27.46
N ALA A 395 16.77 28.64 27.47
CA ALA A 395 17.80 27.66 27.12
C ALA A 395 17.86 26.48 28.10
N HIS A 396 17.64 26.73 29.39
CA HIS A 396 17.56 25.69 30.40
C HIS A 396 16.32 24.82 30.19
N ALA A 397 15.15 25.44 30.02
CA ALA A 397 13.88 24.73 29.77
C ALA A 397 13.94 23.90 28.47
N MET A 398 14.61 24.41 27.43
CA MET A 398 14.81 23.70 26.17
C MET A 398 15.65 22.42 26.33
N GLN A 399 16.59 22.40 27.27
CA GLN A 399 17.48 21.26 27.52
C GLN A 399 16.92 20.23 28.52
N HIS A 400 15.76 20.52 29.13
CA HIS A 400 15.08 19.61 30.05
C HIS A 400 14.58 18.33 29.33
N ALA A 401 14.22 17.28 30.08
CA ALA A 401 13.75 16.00 29.52
C ALA A 401 12.52 16.14 28.60
N ASP A 402 11.63 17.08 28.94
CA ASP A 402 10.43 17.44 28.16
C ASP A 402 10.65 18.59 27.15
N GLY A 403 11.91 19.02 27.03
CA GLY A 403 12.38 20.06 26.12
C GLY A 403 12.47 19.63 24.66
N VAL A 404 13.30 20.34 23.89
CA VAL A 404 13.50 20.08 22.46
C VAL A 404 14.48 18.92 22.27
N PRO A 405 14.16 17.91 21.43
CA PRO A 405 15.04 16.76 21.21
C PRO A 405 16.34 17.16 20.50
N CYS A 406 17.39 17.36 21.29
CA CYS A 406 18.75 17.58 20.79
C CYS A 406 19.45 16.24 20.51
N ARG A 407 20.00 16.08 19.31
CA ARG A 407 20.65 14.84 18.85
C ARG A 407 21.82 15.14 17.92
N ASP A 408 22.75 14.20 17.86
CA ASP A 408 23.77 14.20 16.83
C ASP A 408 23.12 13.72 15.52
N ARG A 409 23.22 14.54 14.47
CA ARG A 409 22.61 14.26 13.17
C ARG A 409 23.69 14.25 12.10
N ARG A 410 23.59 13.32 11.14
CA ARG A 410 24.49 13.28 9.99
C ARG A 410 23.77 13.73 8.74
N TRP A 411 24.42 14.58 7.95
CA TRP A 411 23.91 15.08 6.68
C TRP A 411 25.07 15.33 5.72
N HIS A 412 24.97 14.88 4.47
CA HIS A 412 26.04 14.99 3.46
C HIS A 412 27.42 14.62 4.01
N PHE A 413 27.49 13.44 4.63
CA PHE A 413 28.68 12.88 5.29
C PHE A 413 29.20 13.64 6.51
N ARG A 414 28.66 14.80 6.87
CA ARG A 414 29.05 15.59 8.06
C ARG A 414 28.19 15.23 9.25
N VAL A 415 28.82 15.06 10.40
CA VAL A 415 28.12 14.89 11.68
C VAL A 415 28.02 16.24 12.36
N TYR A 416 26.79 16.64 12.67
CA TYR A 416 26.46 17.83 13.42
C TYR A 416 26.04 17.41 14.83
N GLU A 417 26.92 17.71 15.77
CA GLU A 417 26.73 17.37 17.18
C GLU A 417 25.72 18.30 17.86
N ARG A 418 24.89 17.74 18.75
CA ARG A 418 23.95 18.46 19.62
C ARG A 418 23.03 19.42 18.86
N THR A 419 22.52 18.96 17.72
CA THR A 419 21.59 19.76 16.92
C THR A 419 20.16 19.57 17.40
N PHE A 420 19.31 20.54 17.15
CA PHE A 420 17.86 20.39 17.17
C PHE A 420 17.28 20.80 15.82
N ILE A 421 16.06 20.34 15.53
CA ILE A 421 15.37 20.64 14.29
C ILE A 421 14.50 21.89 14.49
N GLY A 422 14.50 22.81 13.52
CA GLY A 422 13.70 24.04 13.57
C GLY A 422 12.22 23.77 13.86
N SER A 423 11.61 22.82 13.15
CA SER A 423 10.21 22.45 13.34
C SER A 423 9.89 21.89 14.73
N ASP A 424 10.83 21.16 15.35
CA ASP A 424 10.67 20.62 16.71
C ASP A 424 10.73 21.75 17.75
N PHE A 425 11.52 22.78 17.49
CA PHE A 425 11.62 23.96 18.36
C PHE A 425 10.38 24.84 18.27
N VAL A 426 9.85 25.09 17.06
CA VAL A 426 8.57 25.78 16.87
C VAL A 426 7.45 25.10 17.66
N GLU A 427 7.37 23.78 17.54
CA GLU A 427 6.37 22.99 18.24
C GLU A 427 6.49 23.09 19.76
N TRP A 428 7.73 23.01 20.26
CA TRP A 428 8.00 23.19 21.67
C TRP A 428 7.61 24.59 22.14
N MET A 429 7.90 25.64 21.36
CA MET A 429 7.50 27.02 21.69
C MET A 429 5.99 27.16 21.82
N ILE A 430 5.21 26.70 20.84
CA ILE A 430 3.74 26.77 20.87
C ILE A 430 3.15 26.03 22.08
N ARG A 431 3.79 24.94 22.52
CA ARG A 431 3.34 24.16 23.68
C ARG A 431 3.74 24.80 25.01
N SER A 432 4.96 25.33 25.10
CA SER A 432 5.59 25.75 26.36
C SER A 432 5.38 27.23 26.67
N PHE A 433 5.12 28.06 25.66
CA PHE A 433 4.86 29.50 25.82
C PHE A 433 3.35 29.75 25.89
N HIS A 434 2.93 30.71 26.71
CA HIS A 434 1.52 31.08 26.81
C HIS A 434 1.11 32.21 25.84
N ASP A 435 2.10 32.92 25.28
CA ASP A 435 1.95 34.10 24.42
C ASP A 435 2.44 33.85 22.98
N ILE A 436 2.58 32.58 22.58
CA ILE A 436 2.86 32.12 21.21
C ILE A 436 1.82 31.09 20.82
N ASP A 437 0.93 31.46 19.91
CA ASP A 437 -0.17 30.58 19.46
C ASP A 437 -0.01 30.09 18.01
N THR A 438 0.83 30.75 17.21
CA THR A 438 1.00 30.47 15.78
C THR A 438 2.44 30.07 15.45
N ARG A 439 2.63 29.30 14.36
CA ARG A 439 3.98 28.89 13.90
C ARG A 439 4.75 30.09 13.37
N GLU A 440 4.03 31.04 12.77
CA GLU A 440 4.56 32.30 12.26
C GLU A 440 5.13 33.15 13.40
N GLU A 441 4.38 33.36 14.49
CA GLU A 441 4.89 34.06 15.68
C GLU A 441 6.05 33.32 16.34
N ALA A 442 6.00 31.99 16.36
CA ALA A 442 7.10 31.17 16.88
C ALA A 442 8.37 31.33 16.04
N VAL A 443 8.24 31.48 14.71
CA VAL A 443 9.36 31.76 13.82
C VAL A 443 9.91 33.17 14.04
N GLU A 444 9.05 34.18 14.16
CA GLU A 444 9.47 35.55 14.50
C GLU A 444 10.22 35.60 15.84
N PHE A 445 9.70 34.94 16.86
CA PHE A 445 10.35 34.85 18.17
C PHE A 445 11.65 34.04 18.12
N GLY A 446 11.68 32.93 17.38
CA GLY A 446 12.90 32.17 17.14
C GLY A 446 14.00 33.00 16.45
N ASN A 447 13.61 33.87 15.51
CA ASN A 447 14.51 34.85 14.88
C ASN A 447 14.99 35.92 15.86
N HIS A 448 14.14 36.36 16.80
CA HIS A 448 14.60 37.22 17.89
C HIS A 448 15.65 36.54 18.78
N LEU A 449 15.46 35.26 19.10
CA LEU A 449 16.41 34.47 19.90
C LEU A 449 17.74 34.19 19.17
N ILE A 450 17.70 33.96 17.85
CA ILE A 450 18.91 33.78 17.04
C ILE A 450 19.74 35.07 17.00
N ASN A 451 19.08 36.23 16.86
CA ASN A 451 19.70 37.55 16.82
C ASN A 451 20.30 37.94 18.19
N LYS A 452 19.65 37.55 19.28
CA LYS A 452 20.17 37.67 20.65
C LYS A 452 21.30 36.68 20.97
N GLY A 453 21.59 35.74 20.07
CA GLY A 453 22.73 34.82 20.19
C GLY A 453 22.49 33.59 21.07
N MET A 454 21.24 33.22 21.35
CA MET A 454 20.94 32.00 22.15
C MET A 454 21.41 30.72 21.44
N PHE A 455 21.13 30.63 20.14
CA PHE A 455 21.49 29.52 19.27
C PHE A 455 21.89 30.03 17.90
N GLU A 456 22.43 29.15 17.05
CA GLU A 456 22.83 29.46 15.68
C GLU A 456 22.40 28.36 14.71
N HIS A 457 22.15 28.71 13.45
CA HIS A 457 22.04 27.72 12.38
C HIS A 457 23.41 27.07 12.16
N VAL A 458 23.44 25.75 12.02
CA VAL A 458 24.70 24.98 12.04
C VAL A 458 25.65 25.36 10.89
N THR A 459 25.12 25.80 9.75
CA THR A 459 25.91 26.30 8.63
C THR A 459 25.96 27.83 8.53
N LYS A 460 25.26 28.54 9.43
CA LYS A 460 25.14 30.02 9.45
C LYS A 460 24.60 30.66 8.15
N LYS A 461 23.95 29.86 7.30
CA LYS A 461 23.38 30.30 6.01
C LYS A 461 22.03 31.00 6.15
N HIS A 462 21.19 30.52 7.07
CA HIS A 462 19.77 30.86 7.16
C HIS A 462 19.46 31.50 8.50
N HIS A 463 18.37 32.26 8.57
CA HIS A 463 17.80 32.64 9.85
C HIS A 463 17.06 31.44 10.45
N PHE A 464 16.23 31.69 11.46
CA PHE A 464 15.37 30.66 12.01
C PHE A 464 14.20 30.36 11.06
N LEU A 465 14.11 29.10 10.66
CA LEU A 465 13.14 28.56 9.73
C LEU A 465 12.38 27.39 10.37
N ASP A 466 11.08 27.36 10.10
CA ASP A 466 10.23 26.24 10.46
C ASP A 466 10.32 25.10 9.43
N GLY A 467 11.18 24.12 9.72
CA GLY A 467 11.37 22.96 8.85
C GLY A 467 12.46 22.03 9.33
N PHE A 468 12.94 21.17 8.43
CA PHE A 468 14.02 20.23 8.69
C PHE A 468 15.40 20.91 8.59
N TYR A 469 15.59 21.97 9.38
CA TYR A 469 16.84 22.74 9.46
C TYR A 469 17.53 22.48 10.80
N PHE A 470 18.86 22.48 10.81
CA PHE A 470 19.63 22.15 12.00
C PHE A 470 20.15 23.40 12.70
N TYR A 471 19.86 23.48 14.00
CA TYR A 471 20.30 24.55 14.88
C TYR A 471 21.05 23.97 16.08
N ARG A 472 21.89 24.79 16.71
CA ARG A 472 22.67 24.40 17.90
C ARG A 472 22.74 25.56 18.89
N LEU A 473 22.55 25.26 20.18
CA LEU A 473 22.76 26.23 21.26
C LEU A 473 24.23 26.68 21.31
N ARG A 474 24.46 27.97 21.58
CA ARG A 474 25.84 28.46 21.79
C ARG A 474 26.42 27.86 23.07
N ALA A 475 27.75 27.79 23.13
CA ALA A 475 28.47 27.14 24.22
C ALA A 475 28.13 27.72 25.60
N GLU A 476 27.88 29.03 25.67
CA GLU A 476 27.50 29.78 26.88
C GLU A 476 26.17 29.33 27.48
N PHE A 477 25.25 28.82 26.65
CA PHE A 477 23.92 28.36 27.07
C PHE A 477 23.82 26.83 27.11
N SER A 478 24.85 26.11 26.67
CA SER A 478 24.88 24.64 26.66
C SER A 478 25.30 24.09 28.01
N LEU A 479 24.56 23.11 28.54
CA LEU A 479 24.95 22.41 29.76
C LEU A 479 26.38 21.80 29.65
N PRO A 480 27.19 21.85 30.74
CA PRO A 480 28.54 21.29 30.81
C PRO A 480 28.59 19.80 30.50
N LYS A 481 29.79 19.29 30.20
CA LYS A 481 29.97 17.89 29.79
C LYS A 481 29.56 16.87 30.89
N ASP A 482 29.48 17.25 32.14
CA ASP A 482 29.28 16.29 33.23
C ASP A 482 27.94 16.46 33.95
N HIS A 483 27.00 17.24 33.39
CA HIS A 483 25.69 17.51 34.01
C HIS A 483 24.78 16.25 34.02
N PRO A 484 24.03 15.94 35.09
CA PRO A 484 23.14 14.76 35.15
C PRO A 484 22.04 14.78 34.08
N ASP A 485 21.44 15.95 33.81
CA ASP A 485 20.46 16.09 32.71
C ASP A 485 21.09 16.00 31.31
N ARG A 486 22.43 16.05 31.21
CA ARG A 486 23.14 15.69 29.97
C ARG A 486 22.91 14.22 29.61
N GLY A 487 22.56 13.37 30.58
CA GLY A 487 22.23 11.96 30.39
C GLY A 487 21.00 11.74 29.52
N ALA A 488 19.99 12.63 29.60
CA ALA A 488 18.80 12.58 28.74
C ALA A 488 19.10 12.89 27.26
N MET A 489 20.26 13.50 26.96
CA MET A 489 20.76 13.84 25.62
C MET A 489 21.75 12.81 25.02
N ARG A 490 22.09 11.72 25.72
CA ARG A 490 22.94 10.65 25.17
C ARG A 490 22.14 9.68 24.29
N TRP A 491 21.65 10.20 23.17
CA TRP A 491 21.09 9.40 22.09
C TRP A 491 22.22 8.97 21.14
N PHE A 492 22.75 7.76 21.34
CA PHE A 492 23.76 7.06 20.53
C PHE A 492 25.18 7.63 20.45
N ARG A 493 26.03 7.25 21.40
CA ARG A 493 27.41 6.92 21.05
C ARG A 493 27.45 5.42 20.80
N THR A 494 27.58 5.00 19.55
CA THR A 494 27.95 3.62 19.21
C THR A 494 29.29 3.37 19.88
N GLN A 495 29.31 2.80 21.09
CA GLN A 495 30.52 2.20 21.62
C GLN A 495 30.79 0.97 20.78
N LYS A 496 31.44 1.18 19.63
CA LYS A 496 31.82 0.14 18.68
C LYS A 496 32.93 -0.77 19.20
N ASN A 497 33.32 -0.64 20.49
CA ASN A 497 34.53 -1.29 20.99
C ASN A 497 34.30 -2.42 22.02
N ASN A 498 33.11 -2.63 22.60
CA ASN A 498 32.94 -3.65 23.67
C ASN A 498 31.68 -4.55 23.53
N LEU A 499 31.12 -4.73 22.33
CA LEU A 499 29.88 -5.51 22.13
C LEU A 499 30.05 -6.76 21.25
N GLN A 500 31.28 -7.24 21.08
CA GLN A 500 31.51 -8.50 20.38
C GLN A 500 31.39 -9.72 21.32
N ASP A 501 31.46 -9.53 22.64
CA ASP A 501 31.54 -10.63 23.61
C ASP A 501 30.21 -11.01 24.28
N SER A 502 29.07 -10.42 23.88
CA SER A 502 27.78 -10.66 24.54
C SER A 502 26.59 -10.85 23.59
N ILE A 503 26.83 -11.36 22.38
CA ILE A 503 25.76 -11.62 21.39
C ILE A 503 25.20 -13.05 21.50
N ASP A 504 25.88 -13.96 22.21
CA ASP A 504 25.53 -15.39 22.25
C ASP A 504 24.52 -15.81 23.35
N SER A 505 23.82 -14.89 24.01
CA SER A 505 22.91 -15.26 25.11
C SER A 505 21.60 -14.48 25.19
N PHE A 506 21.02 -14.10 24.05
CA PHE A 506 19.65 -13.54 24.02
C PHE A 506 18.78 -14.32 23.03
N ASP A 507 17.65 -14.79 23.53
CA ASP A 507 16.61 -15.51 22.80
C ASP A 507 16.13 -14.66 21.60
N ASP A 508 16.08 -15.26 20.41
CA ASP A 508 15.80 -14.56 19.13
C ASP A 508 14.36 -14.00 19.07
N THR A 509 13.50 -14.39 20.03
CA THR A 509 12.09 -14.01 20.16
C THR A 509 11.87 -12.57 20.66
N ASP A 510 12.92 -11.92 21.18
CA ASP A 510 12.81 -10.63 21.88
C ASP A 510 13.28 -9.40 21.07
N ARG A 511 13.66 -9.61 19.80
CA ARG A 511 14.14 -8.58 18.86
C ARG A 511 12.97 -7.93 18.11
N LEU A 512 12.53 -6.76 18.58
CA LEU A 512 11.49 -5.99 17.88
C LEU A 512 12.01 -5.53 16.48
N PRO A 513 11.36 -5.92 15.37
CA PRO A 513 11.79 -5.52 14.03
C PRO A 513 11.52 -4.03 13.80
N PHE A 514 12.41 -3.37 13.06
CA PHE A 514 12.23 -1.96 12.70
C PHE A 514 11.07 -1.80 11.70
N LYS A 515 10.10 -0.94 12.01
CA LYS A 515 8.94 -0.69 11.14
C LYS A 515 9.31 0.32 10.05
N LEU A 516 9.55 -0.17 8.84
CA LEU A 516 9.86 0.70 7.68
C LEU A 516 8.64 1.35 7.04
N SER A 517 7.45 0.81 7.28
CA SER A 517 6.21 1.41 6.80
C SER A 517 5.12 1.39 7.87
N GLN A 518 4.18 2.31 7.71
CA GLN A 518 2.95 2.42 8.49
C GLN A 518 1.74 2.45 7.57
N SER A 519 0.54 2.30 8.13
CA SER A 519 -0.71 2.35 7.39
C SER A 519 -1.67 3.38 7.99
N LEU A 520 -2.55 3.90 7.15
CA LEU A 520 -3.58 4.88 7.48
C LEU A 520 -4.81 4.63 6.61
N LEU A 521 -6.01 4.71 7.18
CA LEU A 521 -7.23 4.74 6.37
C LEU A 521 -7.45 6.16 5.84
N ILE A 522 -7.69 6.28 4.54
CA ILE A 522 -7.94 7.54 3.85
C ILE A 522 -9.30 7.53 3.15
N ASP A 523 -9.92 8.70 3.09
CA ASP A 523 -11.06 8.97 2.22
C ASP A 523 -10.57 9.30 0.81
N VAL A 524 -10.98 8.52 -0.17
CA VAL A 524 -10.68 8.76 -1.58
C VAL A 524 -11.69 9.74 -2.19
N ASP A 525 -12.84 9.96 -1.53
CA ASP A 525 -13.88 10.88 -1.98
C ASP A 525 -14.24 11.94 -0.92
N PRO A 526 -13.30 12.83 -0.56
CA PRO A 526 -13.54 13.89 0.41
C PRO A 526 -14.60 14.91 -0.02
N LEU A 527 -14.98 14.91 -1.31
CA LEU A 527 -16.04 15.76 -1.86
C LEU A 527 -17.41 15.09 -1.85
N GLN A 528 -17.50 13.84 -1.35
CA GLN A 528 -18.74 13.06 -1.23
C GLN A 528 -19.55 13.01 -2.53
N LYS A 529 -18.88 12.78 -3.66
CA LYS A 529 -19.54 12.59 -4.96
C LYS A 529 -20.25 11.23 -5.06
N SER A 530 -19.74 10.25 -4.35
CA SER A 530 -20.26 8.90 -4.26
C SER A 530 -21.38 8.82 -3.22
N ASN A 531 -22.28 7.86 -3.40
CA ASN A 531 -23.36 7.57 -2.45
C ASN A 531 -22.93 6.60 -1.33
N ARG A 532 -21.64 6.25 -1.29
CA ARG A 532 -20.98 5.39 -0.31
C ARG A 532 -19.68 6.07 0.13
N SER A 533 -19.17 5.71 1.31
CA SER A 533 -17.80 6.05 1.69
C SER A 533 -16.81 5.28 0.81
N GLU A 534 -15.80 5.96 0.29
CA GLU A 534 -14.80 5.40 -0.63
C GLU A 534 -13.45 5.34 0.09
N ILE A 535 -13.22 4.25 0.83
CA ILE A 535 -12.10 4.15 1.77
C ILE A 535 -10.99 3.28 1.19
N ALA A 536 -9.75 3.75 1.31
CA ALA A 536 -8.56 2.98 0.99
C ALA A 536 -7.55 3.00 2.15
N THR A 537 -6.73 1.96 2.25
CA THR A 537 -5.58 1.93 3.16
C THR A 537 -4.36 2.47 2.44
N LEU A 538 -3.83 3.59 2.92
CA LEU A 538 -2.57 4.17 2.49
C LEU A 538 -1.43 3.60 3.35
N HIS A 539 -0.48 2.94 2.72
CA HIS A 539 0.77 2.52 3.32
C HIS A 539 1.88 3.49 2.92
N TYR A 540 2.67 3.99 3.87
CA TYR A 540 3.74 4.94 3.59
C TYR A 540 5.03 4.59 4.34
N ASP A 541 6.18 4.96 3.78
CA ASP A 541 7.48 4.70 4.38
C ASP A 541 7.77 5.65 5.57
N THR A 542 8.39 5.12 6.62
CA THR A 542 8.76 5.87 7.84
C THR A 542 10.14 6.51 7.75
N VAL A 543 10.86 6.31 6.66
CA VAL A 543 12.20 6.85 6.44
C VAL A 543 12.24 7.50 5.07
N TYR A 544 12.79 8.72 5.02
CA TYR A 544 12.92 9.47 3.78
C TYR A 544 14.36 9.91 3.57
N ASN A 545 14.91 9.57 2.40
CA ASN A 545 16.19 10.07 1.93
C ASN A 545 15.94 10.99 0.71
N PRO A 546 16.31 12.29 0.78
CA PRO A 546 16.06 13.23 -0.30
C PRO A 546 16.69 12.88 -1.66
N MET A 547 17.68 11.99 -1.67
CA MET A 547 18.36 11.54 -2.89
C MET A 547 17.73 10.30 -3.53
N ASN A 548 16.81 9.62 -2.83
CA ASN A 548 16.19 8.38 -3.27
C ASN A 548 14.69 8.60 -3.58
N CYS A 549 14.06 7.60 -4.17
CA CYS A 549 12.61 7.56 -4.28
C CYS A 549 11.96 7.43 -2.90
N TYR A 550 10.82 8.10 -2.71
CA TYR A 550 9.94 7.87 -1.57
C TYR A 550 8.74 7.01 -2.00
N HIS A 551 8.40 6.00 -1.20
CA HIS A 551 7.39 5.02 -1.57
C HIS A 551 6.13 5.16 -0.72
N PHE A 552 4.99 4.93 -1.37
CA PHE A 552 3.73 4.66 -0.70
C PHE A 552 2.91 3.68 -1.54
N GLN A 553 1.93 3.03 -0.93
CA GLN A 553 1.02 2.10 -1.59
C GLN A 553 -0.42 2.40 -1.21
N LEU A 554 -1.33 2.16 -2.14
CA LEU A 554 -2.76 2.20 -1.88
C LEU A 554 -3.30 0.78 -1.96
N HIS A 555 -4.03 0.36 -0.94
CA HIS A 555 -4.70 -0.93 -0.85
C HIS A 555 -6.19 -0.70 -0.64
N TRP A 556 -7.04 -1.31 -1.45
CA TRP A 556 -8.49 -1.17 -1.33
C TRP A 556 -9.21 -2.47 -1.70
N LEU A 557 -10.35 -2.73 -1.08
CA LEU A 557 -11.20 -3.86 -1.45
C LEU A 557 -12.12 -3.49 -2.62
N VAL A 558 -12.95 -2.47 -2.40
CA VAL A 558 -13.87 -1.93 -3.42
C VAL A 558 -13.88 -0.41 -3.29
N CYS A 559 -13.45 0.24 -4.36
CA CYS A 559 -13.56 1.67 -4.54
C CYS A 559 -13.97 1.97 -5.98
N THR A 560 -14.66 3.09 -6.18
CA THR A 560 -14.91 3.61 -7.52
C THR A 560 -13.58 4.02 -8.16
N ALA A 561 -13.15 3.27 -9.19
CA ALA A 561 -11.84 3.46 -9.84
C ALA A 561 -11.58 4.90 -10.30
N ARG A 562 -12.62 5.59 -10.78
CA ARG A 562 -12.52 6.99 -11.23
C ARG A 562 -12.12 7.95 -10.11
N LEU A 563 -12.55 7.71 -8.88
CA LEU A 563 -12.22 8.57 -7.74
C LEU A 563 -10.76 8.41 -7.33
N ILE A 564 -10.24 7.17 -7.36
CA ILE A 564 -8.80 6.90 -7.19
C ILE A 564 -8.00 7.63 -8.28
N GLU A 565 -8.40 7.52 -9.54
CA GLU A 565 -7.72 8.17 -10.67
C GLU A 565 -7.70 9.71 -10.55
N ASP A 566 -8.83 10.31 -10.14
CA ASP A 566 -8.94 11.76 -9.92
C ASP A 566 -8.01 12.22 -8.78
N GLN A 567 -7.94 11.45 -7.67
CA GLN A 567 -7.01 11.73 -6.56
C GLN A 567 -5.55 11.62 -6.99
N LEU A 568 -5.17 10.53 -7.67
CA LEU A 568 -3.81 10.33 -8.17
C LEU A 568 -3.40 11.43 -9.17
N THR A 569 -4.33 11.87 -10.02
CA THR A 569 -4.09 12.99 -10.94
C THR A 569 -3.84 14.30 -10.18
N SER A 570 -4.62 14.56 -9.12
CA SER A 570 -4.43 15.71 -8.24
C SER A 570 -3.09 15.66 -7.51
N TRP A 571 -2.74 14.51 -6.93
CA TRP A 571 -1.48 14.30 -6.22
C TRP A 571 -0.28 14.42 -7.16
N SER A 572 -0.38 13.91 -8.39
CA SER A 572 0.67 14.02 -9.41
C SER A 572 0.97 15.49 -9.74
N ARG A 573 -0.06 16.28 -10.04
CA ARG A 573 0.08 17.72 -10.31
C ARG A 573 0.67 18.49 -9.12
N PHE A 574 0.32 18.09 -7.89
CA PHE A 574 0.87 18.70 -6.70
C PHE A 574 2.33 18.29 -6.45
N ALA A 575 2.66 17.02 -6.65
CA ALA A 575 4.02 16.50 -6.54
C ALA A 575 4.99 17.24 -7.49
N GLU A 576 4.56 17.48 -8.74
CA GLU A 576 5.36 18.22 -9.73
C GLU A 576 5.71 19.64 -9.24
N ARG A 577 4.74 20.33 -8.62
CA ARG A 577 4.96 21.65 -8.00
C ARG A 577 5.92 21.59 -6.80
N CYS A 578 5.98 20.46 -6.11
CA CYS A 578 6.87 20.21 -4.97
C CYS A 578 8.27 19.71 -5.39
N GLY A 579 8.57 19.58 -6.69
CA GLY A 579 9.86 19.09 -7.17
C GLY A 579 9.96 17.57 -7.26
N PHE A 580 8.84 16.87 -7.38
CA PHE A 580 8.77 15.41 -7.50
C PHE A 580 7.98 14.97 -8.71
N LYS A 581 8.32 13.80 -9.25
CA LYS A 581 7.48 13.10 -10.22
C LYS A 581 6.81 11.90 -9.56
N LEU A 582 5.48 11.88 -9.56
CA LEU A 582 4.70 10.74 -9.09
C LEU A 582 4.56 9.70 -10.21
N VAL A 583 4.97 8.46 -9.93
CA VAL A 583 4.93 7.36 -10.90
C VAL A 583 4.36 6.11 -10.25
N GLU A 584 3.50 5.40 -10.97
CA GLU A 584 3.10 4.04 -10.58
C GLU A 584 4.21 3.06 -10.94
N ALA A 585 4.67 2.29 -9.96
CA ALA A 585 5.77 1.35 -10.12
C ALA A 585 5.27 -0.11 -9.97
N PRO A 586 5.94 -1.08 -10.61
CA PRO A 586 5.63 -2.49 -10.42
C PRO A 586 5.67 -2.90 -8.94
N TYR A 587 4.69 -3.72 -8.53
CA TYR A 587 4.60 -4.24 -7.16
C TYR A 587 5.78 -5.14 -6.79
N GLN A 588 6.22 -5.98 -7.72
CA GLN A 588 7.39 -6.85 -7.60
C GLN A 588 8.58 -6.29 -8.38
N GLN A 589 9.76 -6.76 -8.03
CA GLN A 589 10.97 -6.53 -8.81
C GLN A 589 10.80 -6.95 -10.27
N VAL A 590 11.36 -6.17 -11.20
CA VAL A 590 11.19 -6.37 -12.65
C VAL A 590 11.56 -7.79 -13.09
N GLN A 591 12.61 -8.38 -12.51
CA GLN A 591 12.99 -9.75 -12.84
C GLN A 591 11.95 -10.79 -12.44
N GLN A 592 11.37 -10.67 -11.25
CA GLN A 592 10.33 -11.57 -10.76
C GLN A 592 9.06 -11.42 -11.59
N TYR A 593 8.71 -10.18 -11.93
CA TYR A 593 7.55 -9.87 -12.75
C TYR A 593 7.67 -10.44 -14.18
N SER A 594 8.86 -10.40 -14.78
CA SER A 594 9.12 -11.02 -16.09
C SER A 594 8.98 -12.55 -16.09
N ASN A 595 9.22 -13.21 -14.94
CA ASN A 595 9.00 -14.65 -14.82
C ASN A 595 7.50 -15.01 -14.77
N ALA A 596 6.66 -14.11 -14.23
CA ALA A 596 5.22 -14.30 -14.16
C ALA A 596 4.51 -13.95 -15.49
N ASN A 597 5.01 -12.96 -16.23
CA ASN A 597 4.40 -12.48 -17.46
C ASN A 597 5.21 -12.87 -18.72
N PRO A 598 4.71 -13.78 -19.58
CA PRO A 598 5.43 -14.23 -20.77
C PRO A 598 5.63 -13.13 -21.83
N PHE A 599 4.83 -12.06 -21.79
CA PHE A 599 4.91 -10.96 -22.76
C PHE A 599 5.90 -9.87 -22.36
N GLN A 600 6.59 -10.03 -21.24
CA GLN A 600 7.58 -9.07 -20.77
C GLN A 600 8.94 -9.72 -20.65
N SER A 601 9.96 -9.06 -21.20
CA SER A 601 11.34 -9.56 -21.21
C SER A 601 12.31 -8.52 -20.69
N ILE A 602 13.18 -8.95 -19.78
CA ILE A 602 14.32 -8.17 -19.31
C ILE A 602 15.36 -8.15 -20.41
N SER A 603 15.93 -6.97 -20.68
CA SER A 603 17.10 -6.85 -21.53
C SER A 603 18.34 -6.82 -20.66
N VAL A 604 19.21 -7.81 -20.81
CA VAL A 604 20.47 -7.89 -20.07
C VAL A 604 21.51 -7.05 -20.80
N ILE A 605 21.97 -5.97 -20.16
CA ILE A 605 23.03 -5.11 -20.68
C ILE A 605 24.32 -5.51 -19.97
N LYS A 606 25.30 -5.98 -20.74
CA LYS A 606 26.64 -6.28 -20.21
C LYS A 606 27.49 -5.02 -20.27
N LEU A 607 28.21 -4.71 -19.19
CA LEU A 607 29.20 -3.65 -19.20
C LEU A 607 30.32 -4.02 -20.19
N ALA A 608 30.68 -3.07 -21.07
CA ALA A 608 31.75 -3.27 -22.05
C ALA A 608 33.13 -3.37 -21.37
N LEU A 609 33.29 -2.70 -20.23
CA LEU A 609 34.48 -2.71 -19.39
C LEU A 609 34.05 -2.97 -17.95
N SER A 610 34.85 -3.73 -17.22
CA SER A 610 34.66 -3.88 -15.78
C SER A 610 34.84 -2.53 -15.09
N PRO A 611 34.06 -2.23 -14.04
CA PRO A 611 34.25 -1.01 -13.28
C PRO A 611 35.67 -0.95 -12.67
N PRO A 612 36.26 0.25 -12.50
CA PRO A 612 37.60 0.40 -11.97
C PRO A 612 37.69 -0.14 -10.53
N ASN A 613 38.80 -0.81 -10.20
CA ASN A 613 39.00 -1.33 -8.84
C ASN A 613 39.06 -0.16 -7.85
N ILE A 614 38.10 -0.12 -6.93
CA ILE A 614 37.93 0.98 -5.98
C ILE A 614 39.15 1.16 -5.07
N ASP A 615 39.86 0.08 -4.76
CA ASP A 615 41.05 0.13 -3.90
C ASP A 615 42.21 0.84 -4.60
N LEU A 616 42.35 0.66 -5.92
CA LEU A 616 43.32 1.40 -6.72
C LEU A 616 42.93 2.88 -6.82
N VAL A 617 41.63 3.18 -6.96
CA VAL A 617 41.14 4.57 -6.98
C VAL A 617 41.38 5.25 -5.64
N PHE A 618 41.09 4.59 -4.50
CA PHE A 618 41.37 5.13 -3.18
C PHE A 618 42.88 5.32 -2.94
N GLN A 619 43.73 4.37 -3.34
CA GLN A 619 45.18 4.55 -3.27
C GLN A 619 45.68 5.74 -4.10
N GLN A 620 45.14 5.94 -5.30
CA GLN A 620 45.48 7.08 -6.14
C GLN A 620 44.98 8.40 -5.53
N LEU A 621 43.76 8.44 -4.99
CA LEU A 621 43.23 9.62 -4.30
C LEU A 621 44.05 9.93 -3.03
N GLU A 622 44.45 8.91 -2.27
CA GLU A 622 45.32 9.05 -1.10
C GLU A 622 46.71 9.59 -1.46
N SER A 623 47.26 9.19 -2.61
CA SER A 623 48.54 9.71 -3.11
C SER A 623 48.47 11.17 -3.57
N ASN A 624 47.29 11.67 -3.96
CA ASN A 624 47.09 12.99 -4.56
C ASN A 624 46.50 14.04 -3.59
N LEU A 625 46.15 13.67 -2.35
CA LEU A 625 45.62 14.60 -1.34
C LEU A 625 46.73 15.10 -0.39
N PRO A 626 47.12 16.40 -0.46
CA PRO A 626 48.00 16.98 0.55
C PRO A 626 47.19 17.21 1.83
N TYR A 627 47.58 16.54 2.92
CA TYR A 627 47.03 16.60 4.29
C TYR A 627 45.79 15.73 4.61
N SER A 628 46.02 14.62 5.34
CA SER A 628 45.51 14.44 6.72
C SER A 628 45.80 13.02 7.22
N ASN A 629 46.84 12.88 8.04
CA ASN A 629 47.16 11.63 8.76
C ASN A 629 46.09 11.20 9.79
N LYS A 630 45.02 11.99 10.02
CA LYS A 630 43.94 11.65 10.96
C LYS A 630 42.77 10.88 10.31
N ALA A 631 42.64 10.90 8.99
CA ALA A 631 41.66 10.06 8.28
C ALA A 631 42.11 8.58 8.17
N LYS A 632 43.42 8.33 8.34
CA LYS A 632 44.07 7.01 8.21
C LYS A 632 43.55 5.95 9.19
N SER A 633 43.00 6.32 10.36
CA SER A 633 42.59 5.34 11.38
C SER A 633 41.12 4.97 11.38
N THR A 634 40.25 5.72 10.68
CA THR A 634 38.79 5.57 10.77
C THR A 634 38.19 4.78 9.60
N LEU A 635 38.84 4.80 8.44
CA LEU A 635 38.46 3.97 7.28
C LEU A 635 39.06 2.55 7.38
N ALA A 636 40.33 2.42 7.75
CA ALA A 636 41.01 1.12 7.86
C ALA A 636 40.48 0.17 8.96
N ARG A 637 39.70 0.67 9.94
CA ARG A 637 39.17 -0.13 11.05
C ARG A 637 37.74 -0.65 10.84
N ALA A 638 37.09 -0.29 9.72
CA ALA A 638 35.73 -0.77 9.44
C ALA A 638 35.69 -2.09 8.63
N ASP A 639 36.84 -2.52 8.09
CA ASP A 639 36.91 -3.57 7.04
C ASP A 639 37.40 -4.94 7.53
N SER A 640 37.70 -5.13 8.82
CA SER A 640 38.33 -6.37 9.29
C SER A 640 37.38 -7.52 9.66
N THR A 641 36.07 -7.44 9.36
CA THR A 641 35.11 -8.47 9.80
C THR A 641 34.22 -9.07 8.70
N LEU A 642 34.54 -8.89 7.42
CA LEU A 642 33.84 -9.56 6.31
C LEU A 642 34.85 -10.21 5.36
N THR A 643 34.53 -11.42 4.90
CA THR A 643 35.34 -12.23 3.99
C THR A 643 35.67 -11.46 2.71
N ASN A 644 36.88 -11.65 2.18
CA ASN A 644 37.40 -10.87 1.04
C ASN A 644 36.48 -10.85 -0.20
N ASN A 645 35.71 -11.91 -0.45
CA ASN A 645 34.82 -12.00 -1.61
C ASN A 645 33.55 -11.13 -1.49
N ASP A 646 32.99 -10.97 -0.29
CA ASP A 646 31.81 -10.13 -0.08
C ASP A 646 32.15 -8.65 -0.18
N ASN A 647 33.39 -8.30 0.19
CA ASN A 647 33.92 -6.95 0.04
C ASN A 647 34.14 -6.57 -1.43
N GLU A 648 34.67 -7.46 -2.29
CA GLU A 648 34.82 -7.16 -3.72
C GLU A 648 33.47 -6.97 -4.43
N ASN A 649 32.48 -7.85 -4.17
CA ASN A 649 31.14 -7.71 -4.75
C ASN A 649 30.43 -6.43 -4.29
N LYS A 650 30.57 -6.03 -3.03
CA LYS A 650 30.07 -4.74 -2.53
C LYS A 650 30.76 -3.55 -3.20
N LYS A 651 32.08 -3.62 -3.37
CA LYS A 651 32.88 -2.56 -4.01
C LYS A 651 32.52 -2.39 -5.49
N ASN A 652 32.26 -3.49 -6.21
CA ASN A 652 31.80 -3.45 -7.60
C ASN A 652 30.39 -2.84 -7.72
N SER A 653 29.47 -3.20 -6.81
CA SER A 653 28.11 -2.62 -6.76
C SER A 653 28.12 -1.09 -6.50
N LEU A 654 29.07 -0.57 -5.72
CA LEU A 654 29.23 0.87 -5.51
C LEU A 654 29.51 1.63 -6.81
N ASN A 655 30.38 1.11 -7.67
CA ASN A 655 30.69 1.73 -8.96
C ASN A 655 29.49 1.72 -9.91
N GLU A 656 28.74 0.61 -9.94
CA GLU A 656 27.55 0.47 -10.77
C GLU A 656 26.42 1.41 -10.31
N ASN A 657 26.25 1.58 -8.99
CA ASN A 657 25.29 2.53 -8.42
C ASN A 657 25.62 3.97 -8.83
N GLU A 658 26.88 4.39 -8.77
CA GLU A 658 27.29 5.74 -9.18
C GLU A 658 27.18 5.94 -10.70
N LEU A 659 27.45 4.90 -11.50
CA LEU A 659 27.23 4.94 -12.95
C LEU A 659 25.75 5.16 -13.29
N LEU A 660 24.85 4.45 -12.63
CA LEU A 660 23.41 4.62 -12.81
C LEU A 660 22.96 6.03 -12.41
N LYS A 661 23.45 6.57 -11.28
CA LYS A 661 23.17 7.95 -10.88
C LYS A 661 23.63 8.97 -11.91
N TYR A 662 24.81 8.76 -12.50
CA TYR A 662 25.32 9.59 -13.59
C TYR A 662 24.38 9.61 -14.81
N PHE A 663 23.79 8.46 -15.15
CA PHE A 663 22.78 8.35 -16.21
C PHE A 663 21.36 8.76 -15.80
N GLY A 664 21.19 9.45 -14.66
CA GLY A 664 19.89 9.96 -14.23
C GLY A 664 18.97 8.90 -13.64
N PHE A 665 19.50 7.79 -13.14
CA PHE A 665 18.75 6.82 -12.36
C PHE A 665 18.79 7.16 -10.87
N VAL A 666 17.69 6.88 -10.18
CA VAL A 666 17.49 7.09 -8.75
C VAL A 666 17.18 5.76 -8.10
N LEU A 667 17.68 5.56 -6.88
CA LEU A 667 17.46 4.32 -6.14
C LEU A 667 15.97 4.18 -5.78
N ASP A 668 15.39 3.05 -6.18
CA ASP A 668 14.00 2.66 -5.93
C ASP A 668 13.96 1.63 -4.78
N LEU A 669 14.53 0.44 -4.98
CA LEU A 669 14.51 -0.62 -3.95
C LEU A 669 15.91 -1.11 -3.61
N GLU A 670 16.19 -1.25 -2.32
CA GLU A 670 17.34 -2.00 -1.83
C GLU A 670 17.03 -3.50 -1.75
N SER A 671 18.08 -4.32 -1.80
CA SER A 671 18.00 -5.77 -1.64
C SER A 671 17.74 -6.13 -0.18
N ASP A 672 16.84 -7.08 0.07
CA ASP A 672 16.50 -7.50 1.44
C ASP A 672 17.72 -8.15 2.15
N HIS A 673 18.63 -8.77 1.40
CA HIS A 673 19.88 -9.34 1.94
C HIS A 673 20.88 -8.29 2.47
N GLN A 674 20.69 -6.99 2.15
CA GLN A 674 21.58 -5.94 2.63
C GLN A 674 21.20 -5.44 4.04
N PHE A 675 19.99 -5.74 4.52
CA PHE A 675 19.57 -5.34 5.86
C PHE A 675 20.29 -6.19 6.91
N LYS A 676 20.90 -5.51 7.88
CA LYS A 676 21.59 -6.17 8.99
C LYS A 676 20.64 -6.72 10.05
N TYR A 677 19.43 -6.19 10.11
CA TYR A 677 18.44 -6.46 11.14
C TYR A 677 17.07 -6.71 10.50
N PRO A 678 16.18 -7.48 11.14
CA PRO A 678 14.85 -7.77 10.61
C PRO A 678 14.01 -6.50 10.53
N VAL A 679 13.27 -6.39 9.43
CA VAL A 679 12.48 -5.21 9.11
C VAL A 679 11.03 -5.60 8.86
N LYS A 680 10.09 -4.77 9.32
CA LYS A 680 8.66 -5.01 9.20
C LYS A 680 7.99 -3.94 8.34
N TYR A 681 7.11 -4.39 7.45
CA TYR A 681 6.26 -3.53 6.64
C TYR A 681 4.82 -3.60 7.14
N SER A 682 4.01 -2.58 6.84
CA SER A 682 2.58 -2.54 7.13
C SER A 682 1.74 -3.30 6.10
N TYR A 683 2.37 -3.84 5.06
CA TYR A 683 1.78 -4.62 3.98
C TYR A 683 2.66 -5.84 3.68
N GLU A 684 2.12 -6.81 2.96
CA GLU A 684 2.87 -7.99 2.50
C GLU A 684 3.84 -7.60 1.38
N LYS A 685 5.14 -7.68 1.65
CA LYS A 685 6.17 -7.31 0.68
C LYS A 685 6.79 -8.56 0.05
N PRO A 686 6.89 -8.65 -1.28
CA PRO A 686 7.68 -9.71 -1.93
C PRO A 686 9.16 -9.54 -1.63
N GLU A 687 9.90 -10.66 -1.52
CA GLU A 687 11.35 -10.63 -1.26
C GLU A 687 12.09 -9.93 -2.42
N ASN A 688 12.85 -8.90 -2.08
CA ASN A 688 13.68 -8.14 -3.03
C ASN A 688 15.09 -8.73 -3.06
N LYS A 689 15.49 -9.33 -4.19
CA LYS A 689 16.80 -9.99 -4.33
C LYS A 689 17.89 -9.04 -4.81
N ASN A 690 17.54 -8.17 -5.75
CA ASN A 690 18.49 -7.27 -6.43
C ASN A 690 18.30 -5.83 -5.96
N ILE A 691 19.25 -4.94 -6.29
CA ILE A 691 19.04 -3.50 -6.11
C ILE A 691 18.29 -3.00 -7.35
N GLN A 692 17.24 -2.20 -7.17
CA GLN A 692 16.45 -1.65 -8.27
C GLN A 692 16.56 -0.13 -8.31
N PHE A 693 16.73 0.40 -9.51
CA PHE A 693 16.75 1.82 -9.81
C PHE A 693 15.64 2.16 -10.80
N VAL A 694 15.14 3.39 -10.72
CA VAL A 694 14.21 3.97 -11.68
C VAL A 694 14.84 5.19 -12.33
N HIS A 695 14.69 5.33 -13.64
CA HIS A 695 15.14 6.54 -14.33
C HIS A 695 14.24 7.73 -13.95
N ARG A 696 14.79 8.95 -13.90
CA ARG A 696 14.04 10.18 -13.57
C ARG A 696 12.81 10.43 -14.45
N SER A 697 12.78 9.87 -15.66
CA SER A 697 11.59 9.92 -16.53
C SER A 697 10.43 9.07 -16.01
N GLY A 698 10.66 8.12 -15.11
CA GLY A 698 9.67 7.15 -14.63
C GLY A 698 9.39 5.99 -15.60
N MET A 699 10.08 5.92 -16.74
CA MET A 699 9.74 4.96 -17.81
C MET A 699 10.63 3.73 -17.86
N ALA A 700 11.76 3.74 -17.15
CA ALA A 700 12.75 2.67 -17.22
C ALA A 700 13.18 2.27 -15.81
N PHE A 701 13.27 0.97 -15.60
CA PHE A 701 13.78 0.35 -14.37
C PHE A 701 15.00 -0.49 -14.72
N VAL A 702 16.03 -0.41 -13.88
CA VAL A 702 17.27 -1.18 -14.01
C VAL A 702 17.52 -1.91 -12.71
N GLN A 703 18.08 -3.11 -12.80
CA GLN A 703 18.49 -3.89 -11.65
C GLN A 703 19.96 -4.24 -11.77
N ILE A 704 20.64 -4.23 -10.61
CA ILE A 704 22.02 -4.67 -10.43
C ILE A 704 22.01 -5.94 -9.59
#